data_AF-A0AAW0HDQ7-F1
#
_entry.id   AF-A0AAW0HDQ7-F1
#
_cell.length_a   1.000
_cell.length_b   1.000
_cell.length_c   1.000
_cell.angle_alpha   90.00
_cell.angle_beta   90.00
_cell.angle_gamma   90.00
#
_symmetry.space_group_name_H-M   'P 1'
#
loop_
_entity.id
_entity.type
_entity.pdbx_description
1 polymer ?
#
loop_
_entity_poly.entity_id
_entity_poly.type
_entity_poly.pdbx_seq_one_letter_code
_entity_poly.pdbx_strand_id
1 'polypeptide(L)'
;MQIWKTNDLLQNFAQLLLLQKPCPRGWETLLCKSWHKYKGEERGHLIEIQDLFCPSQDIQKEPQLVVLEGVAGIGKSMLARQVRKAWGEGQLYRDRFQHVFYFSCRELAQCKQLSLGELIAKDQTLSAAPIREILSHPEKLLFILDGIDEPAWVLEDKNPNFCLHWRQPQPVHTLLGSLLGKSVLPQASLLLTARTTVLKKLIPSLGQPRWVEVLGFSKSERKKYIYKYFTEESVAMAAFNLVKSNPVLSTLCVVPWVSWLVCTCLKQQMDQGQELSLTSRTTTELCLKYLSQTLSGHALGYQLRALCSLAAEGICQKKTLFSERDFQIQELAHGVIATFLKTGILQKHPESLSYSFAHVYLQEFFAAISYVLENNVLRLGYMNVYRIVEALKEVYGRHDLFEAPTVRFLFGLSSKRGIRKMQKIFAYSLLQETGLYLQRHILKETQHHQPYTLGFLHCLYETQDGDLLTDVTHIFQGTTVHASVDTIYPVLQTNINHLVVHTDVELMVVTFCIKFCHHVKRLQLNACGQQEQTPVAPSMVLSRWTPITDATWQIFFSTLEFTGSLKELDLSGNELSYYAVRSLCSTLRCPGCQLRTLWLVNCGLTSSNCEDLAPVLSASSSLTELDLQLNDLGDRGVRLLCQWFRSPACNLRILRLDQAPLSDPVIMELRVLEAENPQLLIYSTWKPRVLVPSKDPGGEGVDGSLTSFKQQRLQSDHKRMEPQGTEDDFWGPTGPVTTEVIDRERNLYRVQFPVAGYYHCPNIGLHFVVTRAVTIEIGFCDWSQHLNKTPLQCSHMVAGPLFDIKAEQGAVAAVYLPHFVNLQEGQVDTSWFHVVHFQDYGVVLEVPARVEQCYTVLESPTFSPVGVLLKSMLAVRHFIPISSVTLIYYYLNLKDVTLHLYLIPDDCTIRKAIDEEEMRFQFVRIHKPPPVDSLYIGSRYIVSASKNLEIIPKELELCYRSPRESQLFSEIYVGHMDSGIKLRITDKKNGNLKWEALLNPEEKGDQRCTVQIKYVLKNKTRTEQTVEEFMEDPFYAQCQSSPLDAPALSHFVDQHREQLVARVTSVDPLLDKLLGPVLREEQYEKVRAKSTTQDKMRKLFSFSRSWSRADKEQVYEALKKTHPHLIMDLLERSGGVSVGS
;
A
#
# COMPACT_ATOMS: atom_id res chain seq x y z
N MET A 1 9.77 40.20 -17.79
CA MET A 1 8.55 40.20 -18.61
C MET A 1 7.55 39.25 -17.94
N GLN A 2 6.40 39.74 -17.46
CA GLN A 2 5.05 39.49 -18.05
C GLN A 2 4.82 37.97 -18.29
N ILE A 3 3.91 37.29 -17.59
CA ILE A 3 2.47 37.58 -17.34
C ILE A 3 2.18 37.59 -15.82
N TRP A 4 1.50 38.52 -15.13
CA TRP A 4 0.30 39.38 -15.31
C TRP A 4 -1.08 38.73 -15.07
N LYS A 5 -1.55 38.90 -13.81
CA LYS A 5 -2.96 39.03 -13.36
C LYS A 5 -3.86 37.79 -13.23
N THR A 6 -3.79 37.13 -12.07
CA THR A 6 -4.93 36.44 -11.39
C THR A 6 -5.42 37.19 -10.13
N ASN A 7 -4.94 38.42 -9.90
CA ASN A 7 -5.37 39.28 -8.80
C ASN A 7 -6.78 39.85 -9.04
N ASP A 8 -7.83 39.12 -8.60
CA ASP A 8 -9.00 39.67 -7.87
C ASP A 8 -10.12 38.64 -7.58
N LEU A 9 -10.06 37.44 -8.15
CA LEU A 9 -11.20 36.52 -8.28
C LEU A 9 -11.78 35.91 -6.98
N LEU A 10 -11.24 36.20 -5.79
CA LEU A 10 -11.66 35.56 -4.53
C LEU A 10 -11.66 36.48 -3.30
N GLN A 11 -12.06 37.75 -3.44
CA GLN A 11 -11.99 38.72 -2.34
C GLN A 11 -12.70 38.27 -1.02
N ASN A 12 -13.66 37.33 -1.06
CA ASN A 12 -14.41 36.90 0.13
C ASN A 12 -13.96 35.58 0.80
N PHE A 13 -13.21 34.69 0.14
CA PHE A 13 -12.75 33.42 0.72
C PHE A 13 -11.21 33.31 0.71
N ALA A 14 -10.64 32.42 1.52
CA ALA A 14 -9.21 32.12 1.51
C ALA A 14 -8.99 30.83 0.70
N GLN A 15 -8.06 30.84 -0.25
CA GLN A 15 -7.81 29.67 -1.11
C GLN A 15 -7.25 28.49 -0.28
N LEU A 16 -7.62 27.28 -0.70
CA LEU A 16 -7.08 26.03 -0.17
C LEU A 16 -6.08 25.45 -1.16
N LEU A 17 -5.02 24.82 -0.65
CA LEU A 17 -4.08 24.05 -1.45
C LEU A 17 -4.73 22.73 -1.86
N LEU A 18 -4.69 22.43 -3.16
CA LEU A 18 -5.26 21.25 -3.77
C LEU A 18 -4.15 20.44 -4.44
N LEU A 19 -4.08 19.15 -4.16
CA LEU A 19 -3.07 18.23 -4.71
C LEU A 19 -3.77 17.20 -5.60
N GLN A 20 -3.57 17.29 -6.90
CA GLN A 20 -4.03 16.25 -7.83
C GLN A 20 -3.17 15.00 -7.65
N LYS A 21 -3.80 13.81 -7.70
CA LYS A 21 -3.14 12.53 -7.50
C LYS A 21 -3.52 11.47 -8.54
N PRO A 22 -2.66 10.47 -8.78
CA PRO A 22 -3.01 9.30 -9.58
C PRO A 22 -3.97 8.34 -8.85
N CYS A 23 -3.95 8.30 -7.51
CA CYS A 23 -4.73 7.36 -6.70
C CYS A 23 -5.28 8.02 -5.41
N PRO A 24 -6.30 7.42 -4.76
CA PRO A 24 -6.83 7.89 -3.49
C PRO A 24 -5.90 7.57 -2.31
N ARG A 25 -6.08 8.30 -1.20
CA ARG A 25 -5.22 8.16 -0.03
C ARG A 25 -5.30 6.79 0.65
N GLY A 26 -4.13 6.26 0.98
CA GLY A 26 -3.91 4.93 1.56
C GLY A 26 -3.51 3.87 0.53
N TRP A 27 -3.55 4.18 -0.78
CA TRP A 27 -3.08 3.29 -1.85
C TRP A 27 -1.65 3.63 -2.30
N GLU A 28 -1.11 4.79 -1.91
CA GLU A 28 0.24 5.23 -2.27
C GLU A 28 1.32 4.25 -1.79
N THR A 29 1.15 3.59 -0.63
CA THR A 29 2.13 2.63 -0.09
C THR A 29 2.20 1.32 -0.89
N LEU A 30 1.10 0.93 -1.57
CA LEU A 30 1.10 -0.21 -2.49
C LEU A 30 1.89 0.13 -3.77
N LEU A 31 1.75 1.37 -4.25
CA LEU A 31 2.46 1.88 -5.43
C LEU A 31 3.95 2.16 -5.13
N CYS A 32 4.29 2.69 -3.95
CA CYS A 32 5.65 3.10 -3.57
C CYS A 32 6.71 1.99 -3.71
N LYS A 33 6.34 0.71 -3.63
CA LYS A 33 7.28 -0.40 -3.88
C LYS A 33 7.80 -0.46 -5.32
N SER A 34 7.13 0.19 -6.27
CA SER A 34 7.55 0.27 -7.69
C SER A 34 8.31 1.56 -8.04
N TRP A 35 8.43 2.51 -7.10
CA TRP A 35 8.82 3.90 -7.41
C TRP A 35 10.30 4.09 -7.81
N HIS A 36 11.15 3.07 -7.67
CA HIS A 36 12.52 3.10 -8.21
C HIS A 36 12.58 3.04 -9.75
N LYS A 37 11.46 2.82 -10.46
CA LYS A 37 11.39 2.79 -11.93
C LYS A 37 10.67 4.00 -12.57
N TYR A 38 10.08 4.91 -11.80
CA TYR A 38 9.26 6.00 -12.34
C TYR A 38 10.00 7.33 -12.40
N LYS A 39 9.95 7.99 -13.58
CA LYS A 39 10.35 9.40 -13.74
C LYS A 39 9.49 10.29 -12.85
N GLY A 40 10.01 11.47 -12.51
CA GLY A 40 9.35 12.42 -11.59
C GLY A 40 7.99 12.98 -12.05
N GLU A 41 7.51 12.60 -13.23
CA GLU A 41 6.28 13.06 -13.88
C GLU A 41 5.01 12.49 -13.21
N GLU A 42 5.07 11.36 -12.50
CA GLU A 42 3.92 10.78 -11.75
C GLU A 42 3.78 11.27 -10.29
N ARG A 43 4.57 12.26 -9.85
CA ARG A 43 4.34 12.91 -8.55
C ARG A 43 3.08 13.79 -8.65
N GLY A 44 2.18 13.67 -7.66
CA GLY A 44 1.01 14.54 -7.58
C GLY A 44 1.39 16.01 -7.53
N HIS A 45 0.71 16.85 -8.31
CA HIS A 45 1.03 18.28 -8.46
C HIS A 45 -0.07 19.17 -7.85
N LEU A 46 0.31 20.39 -7.46
CA LEU A 46 -0.64 21.38 -6.96
C LEU A 46 -1.44 21.96 -8.12
N ILE A 47 -2.75 22.11 -7.92
CA ILE A 47 -3.71 22.66 -8.90
C ILE A 47 -4.53 23.80 -8.29
N GLU A 48 -5.09 24.68 -9.12
CA GLU A 48 -6.05 25.69 -8.69
C GLU A 48 -7.51 25.21 -8.83
N ILE A 49 -8.45 25.97 -8.26
CA ILE A 49 -9.88 25.63 -8.25
C ILE A 49 -10.48 25.57 -9.66
N GLN A 50 -9.89 26.30 -10.62
CA GLN A 50 -10.28 26.30 -12.03
C GLN A 50 -9.81 25.06 -12.81
N ASP A 51 -8.77 24.37 -12.33
CA ASP A 51 -8.15 23.26 -13.04
C ASP A 51 -8.83 21.92 -12.73
N LEU A 52 -9.70 21.86 -11.71
CA LEU A 52 -10.38 20.64 -11.24
C LEU A 52 -10.98 19.84 -12.40
N PHE A 53 -11.56 20.53 -13.39
CA PHE A 53 -12.21 19.91 -14.55
C PHE A 53 -11.40 19.99 -15.86
N CYS A 54 -10.27 20.68 -15.92
CA CYS A 54 -9.43 20.80 -17.13
C CYS A 54 -8.74 19.47 -17.49
N PRO A 55 -8.49 19.15 -18.78
CA PRO A 55 -7.73 17.95 -19.14
C PRO A 55 -6.31 18.00 -18.55
N SER A 56 -5.79 16.85 -18.09
CA SER A 56 -4.41 16.72 -17.60
C SER A 56 -3.44 16.51 -18.77
N GLN A 57 -2.16 16.85 -18.60
CA GLN A 57 -1.15 16.75 -19.67
C GLN A 57 -1.08 15.34 -20.29
N ASP A 58 -1.33 14.30 -19.51
CA ASP A 58 -1.29 12.89 -19.93
C ASP A 58 -2.63 12.36 -20.51
N ILE A 59 -3.74 13.09 -20.35
CA ILE A 59 -5.10 12.61 -20.70
C ILE A 59 -5.87 13.72 -21.42
N GLN A 60 -6.00 13.59 -22.75
CA GLN A 60 -6.73 14.52 -23.62
C GLN A 60 -8.25 14.60 -23.36
N LYS A 61 -8.79 13.78 -22.45
CA LYS A 61 -10.22 13.71 -22.12
C LYS A 61 -10.50 14.42 -20.80
N GLU A 62 -11.48 15.31 -20.79
CA GLU A 62 -11.88 16.02 -19.57
C GLU A 62 -12.44 15.05 -18.51
N PRO A 63 -12.07 15.19 -17.23
CA PRO A 63 -12.71 14.44 -16.15
C PRO A 63 -14.18 14.82 -16.02
N GLN A 64 -15.04 13.81 -16.00
CA GLN A 64 -16.46 13.97 -15.66
C GLN A 64 -16.76 13.69 -14.18
N LEU A 65 -15.79 13.16 -13.43
CA LEU A 65 -15.93 12.88 -12.00
C LEU A 65 -14.66 13.38 -11.28
N VAL A 66 -14.84 14.29 -10.33
CA VAL A 66 -13.78 14.83 -9.48
C VAL A 66 -14.12 14.50 -8.04
N VAL A 67 -13.16 13.92 -7.30
CA VAL A 67 -13.32 13.56 -5.90
C VAL A 67 -12.37 14.39 -5.05
N LEU A 68 -12.95 15.29 -4.27
CA LEU A 68 -12.28 16.09 -3.25
C LEU A 68 -12.15 15.25 -1.97
N GLU A 69 -10.98 14.69 -1.75
CA GLU A 69 -10.64 13.93 -0.54
C GLU A 69 -9.89 14.78 0.49
N GLY A 70 -9.76 14.24 1.70
CA GLY A 70 -8.94 14.81 2.78
C GLY A 70 -9.55 14.55 4.17
N VAL A 71 -8.82 14.95 5.21
CA VAL A 71 -9.30 14.85 6.61
C VAL A 71 -10.53 15.74 6.86
N ALA A 72 -11.29 15.51 7.94
CA ALA A 72 -12.40 16.40 8.29
C ALA A 72 -11.86 17.74 8.86
N GLY A 73 -12.59 18.83 8.68
CA GLY A 73 -12.15 20.19 9.02
C GLY A 73 -11.14 20.83 8.06
N ILE A 74 -10.68 20.13 7.01
CA ILE A 74 -9.67 20.64 6.07
C ILE A 74 -10.23 21.65 5.04
N GLY A 75 -11.55 21.79 4.95
CA GLY A 75 -12.22 22.80 4.11
C GLY A 75 -12.95 22.28 2.86
N LYS A 76 -13.07 20.97 2.64
CA LYS A 76 -13.75 20.40 1.45
C LYS A 76 -15.14 21.00 1.15
N SER A 77 -16.01 21.10 2.16
CA SER A 77 -17.34 21.70 2.03
C SER A 77 -17.32 23.21 1.79
N MET A 78 -16.28 23.91 2.26
CA MET A 78 -16.05 25.32 1.92
C MET A 78 -15.71 25.45 0.43
N LEU A 79 -14.82 24.61 -0.07
CA LEU A 79 -14.42 24.55 -1.48
C LEU A 79 -15.61 24.22 -2.40
N ALA A 80 -16.44 23.25 -2.04
CA ALA A 80 -17.66 22.91 -2.77
C ALA A 80 -18.64 24.11 -2.89
N ARG A 81 -18.85 24.84 -1.79
CA ARG A 81 -19.66 26.07 -1.78
C ARG A 81 -19.01 27.22 -2.55
N GLN A 82 -17.69 27.32 -2.51
CA GLN A 82 -16.91 28.31 -3.24
C GLN A 82 -17.03 28.10 -4.76
N VAL A 83 -16.97 26.85 -5.24
CA VAL A 83 -17.25 26.50 -6.65
C VAL A 83 -18.67 26.93 -7.05
N ARG A 84 -19.69 26.55 -6.26
CA ARG A 84 -21.10 26.93 -6.51
C ARG A 84 -21.32 28.45 -6.52
N LYS A 85 -20.63 29.18 -5.64
CA LYS A 85 -20.70 30.65 -5.54
C LYS A 85 -19.99 31.35 -6.70
N ALA A 86 -18.75 30.98 -7.00
CA ALA A 86 -17.96 31.59 -8.07
C ALA A 86 -18.61 31.36 -9.45
N TRP A 87 -19.19 30.18 -9.68
CA TRP A 87 -20.03 29.96 -10.86
C TRP A 87 -21.26 30.88 -10.86
N GLY A 88 -21.98 30.99 -9.74
CA GLY A 88 -23.11 31.91 -9.59
C GLY A 88 -22.77 33.38 -9.90
N GLU A 89 -21.60 33.85 -9.47
CA GLU A 89 -21.07 35.20 -9.73
C GLU A 89 -20.47 35.37 -11.14
N GLY A 90 -20.41 34.32 -11.96
CA GLY A 90 -19.94 34.39 -13.35
C GLY A 90 -18.44 34.18 -13.55
N GLN A 91 -17.71 33.84 -12.49
CA GLN A 91 -16.24 33.82 -12.44
C GLN A 91 -15.62 32.46 -12.80
N LEU A 92 -16.39 31.37 -12.73
CA LEU A 92 -15.87 30.00 -12.82
C LEU A 92 -16.80 29.13 -13.71
N TYR A 93 -16.23 28.38 -14.65
CA TYR A 93 -16.89 27.36 -15.47
C TYR A 93 -18.15 27.81 -16.27
N ARG A 94 -18.27 29.09 -16.62
CA ARG A 94 -19.43 29.63 -17.38
C ARG A 94 -19.46 29.23 -18.86
N ASP A 95 -18.29 28.99 -19.41
CA ASP A 95 -18.01 28.39 -20.71
C ASP A 95 -18.47 26.93 -20.78
N ARG A 96 -18.47 26.21 -19.66
CA ARG A 96 -18.67 24.76 -19.59
C ARG A 96 -20.02 24.32 -19.02
N PHE A 97 -20.46 24.88 -17.90
CA PHE A 97 -21.66 24.45 -17.19
C PHE A 97 -22.77 25.52 -17.24
N GLN A 98 -23.91 25.15 -17.83
CA GLN A 98 -25.13 25.97 -17.85
C GLN A 98 -25.89 25.92 -16.52
N HIS A 99 -25.75 24.83 -15.76
CA HIS A 99 -26.33 24.69 -14.43
C HIS A 99 -25.38 23.95 -13.50
N VAL A 100 -25.17 24.51 -12.29
CA VAL A 100 -24.43 23.87 -11.20
C VAL A 100 -25.36 23.73 -10.01
N PHE A 101 -25.59 22.49 -9.58
CA PHE A 101 -26.45 22.16 -8.44
C PHE A 101 -25.59 21.79 -7.23
N TYR A 102 -25.91 22.33 -6.05
CA TYR A 102 -25.25 21.98 -4.79
C TYR A 102 -26.21 21.25 -3.85
N PHE A 103 -25.78 20.08 -3.34
CA PHE A 103 -26.57 19.29 -2.39
C PHE A 103 -25.72 18.84 -1.20
N SER A 104 -26.22 19.06 0.01
CA SER A 104 -25.63 18.49 1.22
C SER A 104 -26.19 17.09 1.46
N CYS A 105 -25.33 16.07 1.43
CA CYS A 105 -25.74 14.66 1.54
C CYS A 105 -26.45 14.34 2.88
N ARG A 106 -26.09 15.04 3.97
CA ARG A 106 -26.76 14.94 5.28
C ARG A 106 -28.19 15.50 5.28
N GLU A 107 -28.49 16.51 4.46
CA GLU A 107 -29.84 17.06 4.33
C GLU A 107 -30.69 16.19 3.41
N LEU A 108 -30.08 15.64 2.35
CA LEU A 108 -30.71 14.61 1.51
C LEU A 108 -31.07 13.35 2.34
N ALA A 109 -30.27 12.99 3.34
CA ALA A 109 -30.53 11.85 4.23
C ALA A 109 -31.80 11.97 5.08
N GLN A 110 -32.36 13.18 5.26
CA GLN A 110 -33.67 13.35 5.91
C GLN A 110 -34.85 12.97 5.00
N CYS A 111 -34.62 12.88 3.69
CA CYS A 111 -35.67 12.62 2.71
C CYS A 111 -35.80 11.11 2.45
N LYS A 112 -37.00 10.53 2.64
CA LYS A 112 -37.21 9.09 2.40
C LYS A 112 -37.17 8.72 0.92
N GLN A 113 -37.81 9.53 0.09
CA GLN A 113 -37.84 9.39 -1.36
C GLN A 113 -37.77 10.77 -2.03
N LEU A 114 -37.17 10.81 -3.22
CA LEU A 114 -37.05 11.98 -4.10
C LEU A 114 -36.99 11.48 -5.55
N SER A 115 -37.57 12.22 -6.49
CA SER A 115 -37.27 12.10 -7.93
C SER A 115 -36.11 13.02 -8.31
N LEU A 116 -35.50 12.79 -9.48
CA LEU A 116 -34.46 13.67 -10.01
C LEU A 116 -34.98 15.10 -10.26
N GLY A 117 -36.25 15.23 -10.68
CA GLY A 117 -36.90 16.53 -10.88
C GLY A 117 -37.06 17.31 -9.57
N GLU A 118 -37.50 16.64 -8.49
CA GLU A 118 -37.61 17.26 -7.16
C GLU A 118 -36.24 17.57 -6.55
N LEU A 119 -35.23 16.74 -6.80
CA LEU A 119 -33.84 17.01 -6.40
C LEU A 119 -33.33 18.29 -7.07
N ILE A 120 -33.49 18.43 -8.39
CA ILE A 120 -33.12 19.64 -9.13
C ILE A 120 -33.92 20.86 -8.64
N ALA A 121 -35.21 20.69 -8.33
CA ALA A 121 -36.06 21.76 -7.81
C ALA A 121 -35.62 22.26 -6.41
N LYS A 122 -34.95 21.44 -5.59
CA LYS A 122 -34.51 21.86 -4.24
C LYS A 122 -33.44 22.97 -4.23
N ASP A 123 -32.56 23.06 -5.23
CA ASP A 123 -31.55 24.15 -5.34
C ASP A 123 -32.07 25.34 -6.19
N GLN A 124 -33.37 25.36 -6.56
CA GLN A 124 -33.95 26.42 -7.38
C GLN A 124 -34.25 27.70 -6.57
N THR A 125 -33.20 28.46 -6.31
CA THR A 125 -33.31 29.91 -6.05
C THR A 125 -33.18 30.76 -7.32
N LEU A 126 -32.80 30.19 -8.48
CA LEU A 126 -32.37 30.97 -9.66
C LEU A 126 -32.70 30.46 -11.08
N SER A 127 -33.43 29.35 -11.28
CA SER A 127 -33.77 28.89 -12.65
C SER A 127 -35.28 28.87 -12.91
N ALA A 128 -35.74 29.75 -13.81
CA ALA A 128 -37.10 29.75 -14.35
C ALA A 128 -37.30 28.74 -15.50
N ALA A 129 -36.25 27.99 -15.89
CA ALA A 129 -36.31 27.06 -17.01
C ALA A 129 -37.01 25.74 -16.63
N PRO A 130 -37.90 25.20 -17.48
CA PRO A 130 -38.50 23.89 -17.27
C PRO A 130 -37.45 22.78 -17.09
N ILE A 131 -37.68 21.86 -16.15
CA ILE A 131 -36.77 20.72 -15.87
C ILE A 131 -36.45 19.90 -17.13
N ARG A 132 -37.37 19.82 -18.10
CA ARG A 132 -37.13 19.15 -19.40
C ARG A 132 -36.02 19.80 -20.23
N GLU A 133 -35.89 21.12 -20.18
CA GLU A 133 -34.86 21.87 -20.92
C GLU A 133 -33.50 21.74 -20.23
N ILE A 134 -33.48 21.81 -18.89
CA ILE A 134 -32.28 21.54 -18.08
C ILE A 134 -31.72 20.14 -18.39
N LEU A 135 -32.58 19.12 -18.41
CA LEU A 135 -32.19 17.72 -18.66
C LEU A 135 -31.86 17.40 -20.13
N SER A 136 -32.07 18.33 -21.07
CA SER A 136 -31.78 18.11 -22.50
C SER A 136 -30.30 18.25 -22.87
N HIS A 137 -29.50 18.90 -22.03
CA HIS A 137 -28.06 19.11 -22.20
C HIS A 137 -27.27 18.57 -21.01
N PRO A 138 -27.28 17.23 -20.76
CA PRO A 138 -26.69 16.63 -19.57
C PRO A 138 -25.19 16.94 -19.42
N GLU A 139 -24.46 17.13 -20.52
CA GLU A 139 -23.03 17.46 -20.56
C GLU A 139 -22.71 18.85 -19.96
N LYS A 140 -23.71 19.74 -19.85
CA LYS A 140 -23.58 21.09 -19.29
C LYS A 140 -24.07 21.20 -17.85
N LEU A 141 -24.33 20.06 -17.20
CA LEU A 141 -24.77 19.97 -15.82
C LEU A 141 -23.62 19.53 -14.91
N LEU A 142 -23.43 20.24 -13.80
CA LEU A 142 -22.53 19.86 -12.71
C LEU A 142 -23.34 19.62 -11.43
N PHE A 143 -23.17 18.45 -10.84
CA PHE A 143 -23.75 18.06 -9.55
C PHE A 143 -22.67 18.04 -8.48
N ILE A 144 -22.79 18.90 -7.46
CA ILE A 144 -21.89 18.95 -6.31
C ILE A 144 -22.56 18.21 -5.14
N LEU A 145 -21.99 17.08 -4.73
CA LEU A 145 -22.46 16.27 -3.61
C LEU A 145 -21.50 16.42 -2.42
N ASP A 146 -21.93 17.17 -1.40
CA ASP A 146 -21.11 17.55 -0.26
C ASP A 146 -21.38 16.66 0.95
N GLY A 147 -20.34 15.94 1.41
CA GLY A 147 -20.37 15.08 2.58
C GLY A 147 -20.94 13.69 2.31
N ILE A 148 -20.55 13.05 1.21
CA ILE A 148 -21.08 11.72 0.83
C ILE A 148 -20.81 10.64 1.89
N ASP A 149 -19.77 10.86 2.72
CA ASP A 149 -19.41 10.00 3.86
C ASP A 149 -20.23 10.22 5.14
N GLU A 150 -21.01 11.31 5.26
CA GLU A 150 -21.76 11.60 6.49
C GLU A 150 -22.91 10.60 6.77
N PRO A 151 -23.78 10.24 5.81
CA PRO A 151 -24.93 9.38 6.09
C PRO A 151 -24.62 7.88 5.93
N ALA A 152 -25.35 7.03 6.64
CA ALA A 152 -25.26 5.57 6.56
C ALA A 152 -25.93 4.98 5.30
N TRP A 153 -25.48 5.38 4.12
CA TRP A 153 -25.96 4.81 2.86
C TRP A 153 -25.40 3.40 2.61
N VAL A 154 -26.24 2.49 2.11
CA VAL A 154 -25.80 1.27 1.44
C VAL A 154 -25.94 1.51 -0.07
N LEU A 155 -24.81 1.78 -0.72
CA LEU A 155 -24.72 1.87 -2.18
C LEU A 155 -24.37 0.47 -2.69
N GLU A 156 -25.38 -0.35 -2.98
CA GLU A 156 -25.16 -1.73 -3.44
C GLU A 156 -24.59 -1.74 -4.86
N ASP A 157 -23.41 -2.36 -5.06
CA ASP A 157 -22.70 -2.42 -6.34
C ASP A 157 -23.48 -3.13 -7.48
N LYS A 158 -24.62 -3.76 -7.19
CA LYS A 158 -25.40 -4.58 -8.15
C LYS A 158 -26.91 -4.53 -7.93
N ASN A 159 -27.52 -3.34 -7.94
CA ASN A 159 -28.98 -3.22 -7.89
C ASN A 159 -29.55 -2.93 -9.30
N PRO A 160 -30.23 -3.87 -9.99
CA PRO A 160 -30.64 -3.72 -11.39
C PRO A 160 -31.82 -2.75 -11.60
N ASN A 161 -32.45 -2.26 -10.53
CA ASN A 161 -33.61 -1.37 -10.57
C ASN A 161 -33.24 0.12 -10.59
N PHE A 162 -32.39 0.53 -11.53
CA PHE A 162 -31.99 1.92 -11.69
C PHE A 162 -33.17 2.86 -12.00
N CYS A 163 -33.03 4.15 -11.70
CA CYS A 163 -34.04 5.16 -12.00
C CYS A 163 -34.20 5.37 -13.51
N LEU A 164 -35.21 4.75 -14.12
CA LEU A 164 -35.46 4.83 -15.57
C LEU A 164 -36.00 6.20 -16.03
N HIS A 165 -36.65 6.97 -15.14
CA HIS A 165 -37.30 8.24 -15.47
C HIS A 165 -37.16 9.30 -14.38
N TRP A 166 -36.76 10.52 -14.77
CA TRP A 166 -36.50 11.66 -13.89
C TRP A 166 -37.68 12.15 -13.03
N ARG A 167 -38.91 11.74 -13.36
CA ARG A 167 -40.14 12.05 -12.59
C ARG A 167 -40.50 11.01 -11.53
N GLN A 168 -39.84 9.84 -11.53
CA GLN A 168 -40.19 8.75 -10.62
C GLN A 168 -39.52 8.99 -9.26
N PRO A 169 -40.28 9.08 -8.15
CA PRO A 169 -39.67 9.13 -6.82
C PRO A 169 -39.01 7.79 -6.50
N GLN A 170 -37.78 7.84 -5.98
CA GLN A 170 -37.02 6.67 -5.54
C GLN A 170 -36.38 6.94 -4.17
N PRO A 171 -35.96 5.90 -3.43
CA PRO A 171 -35.14 6.08 -2.24
C PRO A 171 -33.86 6.87 -2.58
N VAL A 172 -33.48 7.79 -1.70
CA VAL A 172 -32.40 8.76 -2.00
C VAL A 172 -31.06 8.09 -2.29
N HIS A 173 -30.73 6.99 -1.59
CA HIS A 173 -29.52 6.22 -1.86
C HIS A 173 -29.55 5.58 -3.27
N THR A 174 -30.71 5.11 -3.74
CA THR A 174 -30.87 4.57 -5.10
C THR A 174 -30.71 5.66 -6.17
N LEU A 175 -31.25 6.85 -5.92
CA LEU A 175 -31.11 8.01 -6.82
C LEU A 175 -29.65 8.47 -6.91
N LEU A 176 -28.98 8.62 -5.76
CA LEU A 176 -27.57 9.00 -5.71
C LEU A 176 -26.68 7.91 -6.32
N GLY A 177 -26.93 6.63 -6.03
CA GLY A 177 -26.23 5.50 -6.66
C GLY A 177 -26.40 5.47 -8.18
N SER A 178 -27.59 5.79 -8.70
CA SER A 178 -27.86 5.89 -10.14
C SER A 178 -27.11 7.05 -10.81
N LEU A 179 -26.95 8.17 -10.11
CA LEU A 179 -26.19 9.33 -10.59
C LEU A 179 -24.67 9.06 -10.58
N LEU A 180 -24.15 8.48 -9.48
CA LEU A 180 -22.74 8.11 -9.30
C LEU A 180 -22.30 7.01 -10.27
N GLY A 181 -23.11 5.97 -10.41
CA GLY A 181 -22.93 4.89 -11.38
C GLY A 181 -23.29 5.28 -12.82
N LYS A 182 -23.66 6.55 -13.07
CA LYS A 182 -23.96 7.12 -14.39
C LYS A 182 -25.05 6.43 -15.20
N SER A 183 -25.92 5.64 -14.57
CA SER A 183 -27.13 5.11 -15.22
C SER A 183 -28.16 6.23 -15.47
N VAL A 184 -28.10 7.30 -14.69
CA VAL A 184 -28.85 8.55 -14.89
C VAL A 184 -27.88 9.69 -15.22
N LEU A 185 -28.18 10.45 -16.29
CA LEU A 185 -27.36 11.56 -16.81
C LEU A 185 -25.86 11.19 -17.01
N PRO A 186 -25.53 10.21 -17.88
CA PRO A 186 -24.17 9.68 -18.02
C PRO A 186 -23.09 10.71 -18.38
N GLN A 187 -23.47 11.79 -19.07
CA GLN A 187 -22.57 12.87 -19.50
C GLN A 187 -22.42 13.99 -18.47
N ALA A 188 -23.22 14.01 -17.40
CA ALA A 188 -23.13 15.06 -16.38
C ALA A 188 -21.82 14.96 -15.60
N SER A 189 -21.32 16.12 -15.17
CA SER A 189 -20.14 16.23 -14.32
C SER A 189 -20.52 16.12 -12.85
N LEU A 190 -19.65 15.48 -12.06
CA LEU A 190 -19.83 15.24 -10.63
C LEU A 190 -18.62 15.77 -9.84
N LEU A 191 -18.90 16.53 -8.78
CA LEU A 191 -17.92 16.93 -7.78
C LEU A 191 -18.34 16.35 -6.42
N LEU A 192 -17.58 15.38 -5.92
CA LEU A 192 -17.86 14.72 -4.64
C LEU A 192 -16.93 15.25 -3.56
N THR A 193 -17.43 15.53 -2.35
CA THR A 193 -16.56 15.69 -1.17
C THR A 193 -16.68 14.48 -0.25
N ALA A 194 -15.54 13.95 0.18
CA ALA A 194 -15.49 12.74 1.02
C ALA A 194 -14.33 12.74 2.02
N ARG A 195 -14.46 12.00 3.13
CA ARG A 195 -13.34 11.57 3.97
C ARG A 195 -12.57 10.42 3.32
N THR A 196 -11.24 10.46 3.46
CA THR A 196 -10.30 9.45 2.95
C THR A 196 -10.56 8.03 3.47
N THR A 197 -11.08 7.88 4.69
CA THR A 197 -11.41 6.57 5.28
C THR A 197 -12.60 5.88 4.62
N VAL A 198 -13.58 6.61 4.10
CA VAL A 198 -14.82 6.03 3.55
C VAL A 198 -14.68 5.73 2.05
N LEU A 199 -13.83 6.47 1.33
CA LEU A 199 -13.59 6.29 -0.10
C LEU A 199 -13.16 4.87 -0.47
N LYS A 200 -12.41 4.16 0.38
CA LYS A 200 -12.04 2.74 0.19
C LYS A 200 -13.23 1.83 -0.13
N LYS A 201 -14.43 2.15 0.39
CA LYS A 201 -15.67 1.38 0.20
C LYS A 201 -16.49 1.83 -1.02
N LEU A 202 -16.15 2.96 -1.62
CA LEU A 202 -16.86 3.58 -2.75
C LEU A 202 -16.11 3.46 -4.08
N ILE A 203 -14.81 3.14 -4.06
CA ILE A 203 -13.97 2.98 -5.27
C ILE A 203 -14.51 1.95 -6.28
N PRO A 204 -15.04 0.76 -5.90
CA PRO A 204 -15.43 -0.27 -6.89
C PRO A 204 -16.50 0.16 -7.90
N SER A 205 -17.34 1.15 -7.55
CA SER A 205 -18.47 1.64 -8.36
C SER A 205 -18.21 2.98 -9.07
N LEU A 206 -17.05 3.63 -8.85
CA LEU A 206 -16.73 4.96 -9.41
C LEU A 206 -15.67 4.83 -10.52
N GLY A 207 -16.10 4.91 -11.79
CA GLY A 207 -15.30 4.59 -12.99
C GLY A 207 -13.83 5.05 -13.05
N GLN A 208 -13.56 6.24 -13.60
CA GLN A 208 -12.23 6.87 -13.58
C GLN A 208 -12.32 8.29 -13.00
N PRO A 209 -12.34 8.43 -11.66
CA PRO A 209 -12.33 9.73 -10.99
C PRO A 209 -10.97 10.42 -11.09
N ARG A 210 -10.97 11.75 -11.15
CA ARG A 210 -9.80 12.56 -10.77
C ARG A 210 -9.77 12.70 -9.26
N TRP A 211 -8.66 12.27 -8.65
CA TRP A 211 -8.41 12.41 -7.22
C TRP A 211 -7.74 13.75 -6.91
N VAL A 212 -8.30 14.48 -5.96
CA VAL A 212 -7.76 15.76 -5.48
C VAL A 212 -7.81 15.78 -3.96
N GLU A 213 -6.65 15.76 -3.30
CA GLU A 213 -6.58 15.94 -1.84
C GLU A 213 -6.56 17.43 -1.48
N VAL A 214 -7.46 17.84 -0.59
CA VAL A 214 -7.48 19.19 -0.01
C VAL A 214 -6.52 19.23 1.18
N LEU A 215 -5.48 20.06 1.10
CA LEU A 215 -4.37 20.11 2.06
C LEU A 215 -4.50 21.21 3.13
N GLY A 216 -5.46 22.13 2.98
CA GLY A 216 -5.68 23.25 3.89
C GLY A 216 -5.10 24.58 3.39
N PHE A 217 -4.81 25.51 4.31
CA PHE A 217 -4.32 26.85 3.97
C PHE A 217 -2.83 26.90 3.65
N SER A 218 -2.47 27.66 2.61
CA SER A 218 -1.09 28.12 2.42
C SER A 218 -0.70 29.18 3.46
N LYS A 219 0.60 29.52 3.53
CA LYS A 219 1.14 30.58 4.41
C LYS A 219 0.52 31.96 4.14
N SER A 220 0.23 32.30 2.88
CA SER A 220 -0.42 33.56 2.48
C SER A 220 -1.91 33.56 2.80
N GLU A 221 -2.61 32.48 2.48
CA GLU A 221 -4.07 32.38 2.66
C GLU A 221 -4.47 32.34 4.13
N ARG A 222 -3.66 31.69 4.98
CA ARG A 222 -3.80 31.76 6.44
C ARG A 222 -3.64 33.18 6.99
N LYS A 223 -2.71 33.98 6.45
CA LYS A 223 -2.60 35.41 6.82
C LYS A 223 -3.88 36.15 6.41
N LYS A 224 -4.34 35.99 5.16
CA LYS A 224 -5.59 36.60 4.67
C LYS A 224 -6.79 36.21 5.53
N TYR A 225 -6.89 34.94 5.93
CA TYR A 225 -7.95 34.45 6.82
C TYR A 225 -7.96 35.17 8.17
N ILE A 226 -6.80 35.29 8.84
CA ILE A 226 -6.69 35.97 10.13
C ILE A 226 -7.07 37.46 10.00
N TYR A 227 -6.58 38.14 8.96
CA TYR A 227 -6.90 39.56 8.69
C TYR A 227 -8.36 39.79 8.24
N LYS A 228 -9.07 38.76 7.77
CA LYS A 228 -10.52 38.81 7.51
C LYS A 228 -11.36 38.49 8.75
N TYR A 229 -10.83 37.70 9.68
CA TYR A 229 -11.53 37.29 10.90
C TYR A 229 -11.57 38.41 11.95
N PHE A 230 -10.46 39.13 12.12
CA PHE A 230 -10.38 40.29 13.01
C PHE A 230 -10.61 41.58 12.22
N THR A 231 -11.59 42.37 12.63
CA THR A 231 -11.99 43.62 11.95
C THR A 231 -10.97 44.74 12.09
N GLU A 232 -10.16 44.72 13.15
CA GLU A 232 -9.11 45.72 13.40
C GLU A 232 -7.74 45.17 13.00
N GLU A 233 -6.99 45.94 12.20
CA GLU A 233 -5.69 45.51 11.66
C GLU A 233 -4.63 45.30 12.75
N SER A 234 -4.62 46.13 13.79
CA SER A 234 -3.74 46.00 14.96
C SER A 234 -3.96 44.65 15.68
N VAL A 235 -5.23 44.29 15.90
CA VAL A 235 -5.66 43.04 16.55
C VAL A 235 -5.34 41.83 15.65
N ALA A 236 -5.61 41.94 14.35
CA ALA A 236 -5.24 40.93 13.36
C ALA A 236 -3.72 40.68 13.32
N MET A 237 -2.93 41.75 13.38
CA MET A 237 -1.47 41.70 13.38
C MET A 237 -0.94 41.05 14.67
N ALA A 238 -1.49 41.38 15.84
CA ALA A 238 -1.13 40.76 17.10
C ALA A 238 -1.44 39.25 17.11
N ALA A 239 -2.65 38.85 16.68
CA ALA A 239 -3.03 37.44 16.54
C ALA A 239 -2.14 36.69 15.56
N PHE A 240 -1.87 37.27 14.38
CA PHE A 240 -1.00 36.67 13.37
C PHE A 240 0.45 36.50 13.88
N ASN A 241 0.98 37.50 14.59
CA ASN A 241 2.34 37.44 15.14
C ASN A 241 2.49 36.35 16.20
N LEU A 242 1.49 36.15 17.07
CA LEU A 242 1.49 35.03 18.03
C LEU A 242 1.43 33.66 17.32
N VAL A 243 0.54 33.51 16.33
CA VAL A 243 0.46 32.25 15.55
C VAL A 243 1.75 31.99 14.78
N LYS A 244 2.42 33.04 14.28
CA LYS A 244 3.70 32.94 13.57
C LYS A 244 4.87 32.62 14.50
N SER A 245 4.88 33.14 15.73
CA SER A 245 5.99 32.94 16.69
C SER A 245 5.96 31.57 17.37
N ASN A 246 4.83 30.85 17.33
CA ASN A 246 4.70 29.48 17.81
C ASN A 246 4.64 28.50 16.62
N PRO A 247 5.73 27.76 16.32
CA PRO A 247 5.78 26.87 15.16
C PRO A 247 4.70 25.79 15.16
N VAL A 248 4.35 25.24 16.34
CA VAL A 248 3.33 24.18 16.47
C VAL A 248 1.94 24.74 16.15
N LEU A 249 1.57 25.90 16.68
CA LEU A 249 0.32 26.56 16.32
C LEU A 249 0.29 26.98 14.85
N SER A 250 1.41 27.49 14.31
CA SER A 250 1.55 27.81 12.89
C SER A 250 1.26 26.60 12.00
N THR A 251 1.80 25.43 12.35
CA THR A 251 1.59 24.16 11.65
C THR A 251 0.14 23.66 11.79
N LEU A 252 -0.41 23.64 13.00
CA LEU A 252 -1.81 23.22 13.24
C LEU A 252 -2.82 24.11 12.48
N CYS A 253 -2.56 25.42 12.38
CA CYS A 253 -3.40 26.37 11.64
C CYS A 253 -3.40 26.18 10.11
N VAL A 254 -2.62 25.25 9.55
CA VAL A 254 -2.82 24.82 8.15
C VAL A 254 -4.23 24.24 7.96
N VAL A 255 -4.80 23.61 8.99
CA VAL A 255 -6.19 23.13 8.96
C VAL A 255 -7.16 24.30 9.21
N PRO A 256 -8.07 24.66 8.27
CA PRO A 256 -8.96 25.81 8.42
C PRO A 256 -9.82 25.79 9.68
N TRP A 257 -10.33 24.61 10.06
CA TRP A 257 -11.06 24.43 11.32
C TRP A 257 -10.23 24.82 12.56
N VAL A 258 -8.93 24.48 12.56
CA VAL A 258 -8.04 24.82 13.68
C VAL A 258 -7.66 26.30 13.65
N SER A 259 -7.49 26.89 12.46
CA SER A 259 -7.37 28.35 12.32
C SER A 259 -8.57 29.10 12.90
N TRP A 260 -9.81 28.64 12.64
CA TRP A 260 -11.02 29.19 13.26
C TRP A 260 -10.99 29.06 14.79
N LEU A 261 -10.64 27.88 15.30
CA LEU A 261 -10.58 27.60 16.73
C LEU A 261 -9.57 28.49 17.45
N VAL A 262 -8.37 28.65 16.88
CA VAL A 262 -7.31 29.53 17.39
C VAL A 262 -7.77 30.99 17.37
N CYS A 263 -8.33 31.49 16.27
CA CYS A 263 -8.83 32.87 16.20
C CYS A 263 -9.96 33.12 17.21
N THR A 264 -10.83 32.14 17.44
CA THR A 264 -11.91 32.21 18.44
C THR A 264 -11.36 32.27 19.86
N CYS A 265 -10.41 31.40 20.22
CA CYS A 265 -9.74 31.44 21.52
C CYS A 265 -9.00 32.75 21.78
N LEU A 266 -8.30 33.30 20.76
CA LEU A 266 -7.58 34.56 20.87
C LEU A 266 -8.53 35.75 21.01
N LYS A 267 -9.61 35.79 20.21
CA LYS A 267 -10.66 36.80 20.36
C LYS A 267 -11.25 36.79 21.77
N GLN A 268 -11.55 35.61 22.32
CA GLN A 268 -12.02 35.49 23.70
C GLN A 268 -10.98 35.96 24.75
N GLN A 269 -9.67 35.82 24.51
CA GLN A 269 -8.67 36.42 25.41
C GLN A 269 -8.67 37.95 25.32
N MET A 270 -8.77 38.50 24.11
CA MET A 270 -8.83 39.95 23.86
C MET A 270 -10.08 40.58 24.49
N ASP A 271 -11.25 40.00 24.25
CA ASP A 271 -12.53 40.42 24.80
C ASP A 271 -12.56 40.35 26.35
N GLN A 272 -11.74 39.47 26.95
CA GLN A 272 -11.57 39.31 28.40
C GLN A 272 -10.39 40.13 28.98
N GLY A 273 -9.70 40.95 28.18
CA GLY A 273 -8.53 41.73 28.62
C GLY A 273 -7.32 40.90 29.06
N GLN A 274 -7.22 39.65 28.61
CA GLN A 274 -6.15 38.71 28.97
C GLN A 274 -4.95 38.81 28.02
N GLU A 275 -3.76 38.50 28.53
CA GLU A 275 -2.55 38.39 27.72
C GLU A 275 -2.65 37.23 26.69
N LEU A 276 -2.22 37.52 25.46
CA LEU A 276 -2.21 36.61 24.31
C LEU A 276 -1.16 35.51 24.50
N SER A 277 -1.57 34.41 25.14
CA SER A 277 -0.69 33.41 25.76
C SER A 277 -0.98 31.97 25.29
N LEU A 278 -1.54 31.82 24.08
CA LEU A 278 -1.91 30.52 23.54
C LEU A 278 -0.65 29.68 23.24
N THR A 279 -0.47 28.63 24.04
CA THR A 279 0.70 27.73 24.01
C THR A 279 0.31 26.27 23.73
N SER A 280 -0.92 26.05 23.25
CA SER A 280 -1.46 24.72 23.07
C SER A 280 -0.74 23.93 21.96
N ARG A 281 -0.45 22.67 22.22
CA ARG A 281 0.36 21.82 21.33
C ARG A 281 -0.44 20.85 20.46
N THR A 282 -1.68 20.53 20.83
CA THR A 282 -2.49 19.52 20.14
C THR A 282 -3.89 20.03 19.86
N THR A 283 -4.62 19.36 18.97
CA THR A 283 -6.00 19.74 18.61
C THR A 283 -6.93 19.55 19.80
N THR A 284 -6.81 18.43 20.53
CA THR A 284 -7.57 18.21 21.77
C THR A 284 -7.32 19.33 22.78
N GLU A 285 -6.08 19.77 22.89
CA GLU A 285 -5.70 20.79 23.86
C GLU A 285 -6.30 22.17 23.56
N LEU A 286 -6.40 22.52 22.26
CA LEU A 286 -7.09 23.70 21.76
C LEU A 286 -8.61 23.60 21.97
N CYS A 287 -9.23 22.45 21.69
CA CYS A 287 -10.66 22.24 21.94
C CYS A 287 -11.01 22.37 23.43
N LEU A 288 -10.18 21.81 24.33
CA LEU A 288 -10.32 21.99 25.78
C LEU A 288 -10.13 23.45 26.22
N LYS A 289 -9.21 24.20 25.58
CA LYS A 289 -9.00 25.63 25.85
C LYS A 289 -10.22 26.45 25.43
N TYR A 290 -10.76 26.22 24.23
CA TYR A 290 -12.01 26.80 23.74
C TYR A 290 -13.18 26.54 24.69
N LEU A 291 -13.42 25.29 25.11
CA LEU A 291 -14.47 24.97 26.10
C LEU A 291 -14.25 25.72 27.41
N SER A 292 -13.02 25.73 27.94
CA SER A 292 -12.72 26.37 29.22
C SER A 292 -12.96 27.89 29.21
N GLN A 293 -12.76 28.56 28.07
CA GLN A 293 -13.01 30.00 27.93
C GLN A 293 -14.49 30.28 27.64
N THR A 294 -15.12 29.47 26.78
CA THR A 294 -16.50 29.64 26.33
C THR A 294 -17.53 29.33 27.42
N LEU A 295 -17.20 28.43 28.36
CA LEU A 295 -18.10 27.99 29.44
C LEU A 295 -17.65 28.48 30.83
N SER A 296 -16.64 29.35 30.90
CA SER A 296 -16.15 29.92 32.17
C SER A 296 -17.27 30.71 32.87
N GLY A 297 -17.66 30.25 34.07
CA GLY A 297 -18.69 30.91 34.89
C GLY A 297 -20.11 30.36 34.74
N HIS A 298 -20.35 29.25 34.02
CA HIS A 298 -21.67 28.59 33.98
C HIS A 298 -21.58 27.15 34.47
N ALA A 299 -22.30 26.82 35.55
CA ALA A 299 -22.30 25.49 36.17
C ALA A 299 -23.14 24.46 35.38
N LEU A 300 -22.82 24.26 34.11
CA LEU A 300 -23.54 23.38 33.18
C LEU A 300 -23.16 21.89 33.31
N GLY A 301 -22.51 21.46 34.39
CA GLY A 301 -21.81 20.17 34.48
C GLY A 301 -22.63 18.92 34.13
N TYR A 302 -23.95 18.92 34.39
CA TYR A 302 -24.87 17.86 33.94
C TYR A 302 -25.31 18.05 32.49
N GLN A 303 -25.79 19.24 32.12
CA GLN A 303 -26.30 19.55 30.78
C GLN A 303 -25.21 19.46 29.69
N LEU A 304 -23.96 19.73 30.04
CA LEU A 304 -22.81 19.52 29.16
C LEU A 304 -22.55 18.03 28.92
N ARG A 305 -22.81 17.15 29.90
CA ARG A 305 -22.75 15.68 29.69
C ARG A 305 -23.84 15.21 28.77
N ALA A 306 -25.07 15.69 28.94
CA ALA A 306 -26.17 15.39 28.03
C ALA A 306 -25.84 15.77 26.57
N LEU A 307 -25.21 16.93 26.34
CA LEU A 307 -24.69 17.30 25.02
C LEU A 307 -23.59 16.34 24.51
N CYS A 308 -22.72 15.85 25.39
CA CYS A 308 -21.70 14.85 25.04
C CYS A 308 -22.32 13.50 24.65
N SER A 309 -23.31 13.04 25.41
CA SER A 309 -24.04 11.80 25.13
C SER A 309 -24.84 11.88 23.83
N LEU A 310 -25.51 13.00 23.55
CA LEU A 310 -26.12 13.28 22.25
C LEU A 310 -25.10 13.20 21.10
N ALA A 311 -23.90 13.76 21.30
CA ALA A 311 -22.83 13.71 20.30
C ALA A 311 -22.36 12.27 20.05
N ALA A 312 -22.14 11.48 21.11
CA ALA A 312 -21.75 10.08 21.02
C ALA A 312 -22.82 9.21 20.35
N GLU A 313 -24.09 9.37 20.73
CA GLU A 313 -25.23 8.71 20.09
C GLU A 313 -25.29 9.06 18.59
N GLY A 314 -25.10 10.34 18.25
CA GLY A 314 -25.04 10.80 16.86
C GLY A 314 -23.88 10.17 16.07
N ILE A 315 -22.71 9.97 16.67
CA ILE A 315 -21.59 9.25 16.02
C ILE A 315 -21.95 7.77 15.81
N CYS A 316 -22.49 7.10 16.84
CA CYS A 316 -22.93 5.70 16.75
C CYS A 316 -23.98 5.48 15.64
N GLN A 317 -24.94 6.40 15.50
CA GLN A 317 -26.02 6.34 14.51
C GLN A 317 -25.67 6.96 13.14
N LYS A 318 -24.45 7.49 12.96
CA LYS A 318 -24.03 8.27 11.77
C LYS A 318 -25.00 9.41 11.43
N LYS A 319 -25.36 10.17 12.46
CA LYS A 319 -26.33 11.27 12.46
C LYS A 319 -25.62 12.59 12.82
N THR A 320 -25.60 13.53 11.87
CA THR A 320 -25.04 14.88 12.04
C THR A 320 -26.09 15.98 12.22
N LEU A 321 -27.37 15.65 11.98
CA LEU A 321 -28.52 16.55 12.14
C LEU A 321 -29.46 16.03 13.22
N PHE A 322 -29.85 16.92 14.14
CA PHE A 322 -30.66 16.65 15.32
C PHE A 322 -31.97 17.43 15.27
N SER A 323 -33.03 16.80 15.75
CA SER A 323 -34.35 17.39 15.94
C SER A 323 -34.53 17.88 17.37
N GLU A 324 -35.56 18.69 17.60
CA GLU A 324 -35.92 19.14 18.96
C GLU A 324 -36.29 17.97 19.90
N ARG A 325 -36.79 16.85 19.34
CA ARG A 325 -37.06 15.61 20.10
C ARG A 325 -35.78 14.95 20.60
N ASP A 326 -34.68 15.03 19.85
CA ASP A 326 -33.40 14.43 20.27
C ASP A 326 -32.84 15.16 21.50
N PHE A 327 -33.05 16.47 21.61
CA PHE A 327 -32.72 17.22 22.82
C PHE A 327 -33.62 16.90 24.01
N GLN A 328 -34.91 16.61 23.77
CA GLN A 328 -35.86 16.20 24.80
C GLN A 328 -35.50 14.82 25.37
N ILE A 329 -35.10 13.86 24.53
CA ILE A 329 -34.63 12.52 24.94
C ILE A 329 -33.40 12.62 25.84
N GLN A 330 -32.52 13.59 25.59
CA GLN A 330 -31.30 13.85 26.36
C GLN A 330 -31.51 14.88 27.51
N GLU A 331 -32.75 15.21 27.87
CA GLU A 331 -33.11 16.13 28.96
C GLU A 331 -32.43 17.52 28.91
N LEU A 332 -32.13 18.01 27.69
CA LEU A 332 -31.49 19.31 27.49
C LEU A 332 -32.50 20.47 27.59
N ALA A 333 -32.27 21.38 28.54
CA ALA A 333 -33.17 22.50 28.79
C ALA A 333 -33.04 23.58 27.70
N HIS A 334 -34.18 24.15 27.25
CA HIS A 334 -34.22 25.17 26.18
C HIS A 334 -33.28 26.37 26.41
N GLY A 335 -33.15 26.86 27.65
CA GLY A 335 -32.22 27.96 27.97
C GLY A 335 -30.74 27.58 27.80
N VAL A 336 -30.40 26.31 27.98
CA VAL A 336 -29.05 25.80 27.73
C VAL A 336 -28.81 25.58 26.24
N ILE A 337 -29.80 25.11 25.48
CA ILE A 337 -29.73 25.03 24.01
C ILE A 337 -29.50 26.45 23.42
N ALA A 338 -30.24 27.46 23.89
CA ALA A 338 -30.02 28.86 23.52
C ALA A 338 -28.61 29.36 23.88
N THR A 339 -28.05 28.89 24.99
CA THR A 339 -26.66 29.18 25.39
C THR A 339 -25.67 28.54 24.41
N PHE A 340 -25.84 27.27 24.06
CA PHE A 340 -24.98 26.56 23.09
C PHE A 340 -25.07 27.10 21.65
N LEU A 341 -26.22 27.65 21.27
CA LEU A 341 -26.38 28.41 20.01
C LEU A 341 -25.62 29.73 20.08
N LYS A 342 -25.77 30.50 21.17
CA LYS A 342 -25.07 31.79 21.37
C LYS A 342 -23.54 31.64 21.42
N THR A 343 -23.03 30.55 21.99
CA THR A 343 -21.59 30.26 22.07
C THR A 343 -21.01 29.63 20.80
N GLY A 344 -21.84 29.33 19.79
CA GLY A 344 -21.40 28.73 18.53
C GLY A 344 -20.98 27.25 18.65
N ILE A 345 -21.46 26.54 19.68
CA ILE A 345 -21.28 25.09 19.81
C ILE A 345 -22.30 24.35 18.93
N LEU A 346 -23.55 24.82 18.95
CA LEU A 346 -24.63 24.36 18.08
C LEU A 346 -24.96 25.42 17.03
N GLN A 347 -25.57 24.98 15.93
CA GLN A 347 -26.17 25.82 14.89
C GLN A 347 -27.60 25.33 14.62
N LYS A 348 -28.49 26.25 14.24
CA LYS A 348 -29.87 25.95 13.81
C LYS A 348 -29.99 26.21 12.32
N HIS A 349 -30.55 25.25 11.59
CA HIS A 349 -30.77 25.35 10.14
C HIS A 349 -32.12 26.02 9.86
N PRO A 350 -32.17 27.11 9.05
CA PRO A 350 -33.41 27.87 8.86
C PRO A 350 -34.55 27.10 8.21
N GLU A 351 -34.24 26.22 7.24
CA GLU A 351 -35.24 25.62 6.35
C GLU A 351 -35.82 24.29 6.86
N SER A 352 -35.11 23.59 7.76
CA SER A 352 -35.41 22.20 8.13
C SER A 352 -35.86 22.02 9.59
N LEU A 353 -35.93 23.10 10.39
CA LEU A 353 -36.12 23.08 11.85
C LEU A 353 -35.11 22.18 12.62
N SER A 354 -34.03 21.73 11.96
CA SER A 354 -33.02 20.87 12.54
C SER A 354 -31.83 21.67 13.07
N TYR A 355 -31.08 21.04 13.96
CA TYR A 355 -29.89 21.56 14.61
C TYR A 355 -28.69 20.70 14.24
N SER A 356 -27.49 21.27 14.29
CA SER A 356 -26.24 20.51 14.18
C SER A 356 -25.23 21.05 15.17
N PHE A 357 -24.17 20.29 15.45
CA PHE A 357 -22.95 20.92 15.95
C PHE A 357 -22.43 21.90 14.90
N ALA A 358 -21.77 22.98 15.35
CA ALA A 358 -21.25 24.01 14.44
C ALA A 358 -20.21 23.47 13.45
N HIS A 359 -19.56 22.35 13.80
CA HIS A 359 -18.71 21.57 12.91
C HIS A 359 -18.62 20.12 13.40
N VAL A 360 -18.43 19.15 12.49
CA VAL A 360 -18.43 17.72 12.85
C VAL A 360 -17.29 17.34 13.81
N TYR A 361 -16.12 18.01 13.72
CA TYR A 361 -15.05 17.83 14.73
C TYR A 361 -15.50 18.18 16.16
N LEU A 362 -16.44 19.13 16.37
CA LEU A 362 -16.98 19.38 17.71
C LEU A 362 -17.82 18.19 18.17
N GLN A 363 -18.67 17.63 17.30
CA GLN A 363 -19.44 16.43 17.61
C GLN A 363 -18.50 15.25 17.95
N GLU A 364 -17.46 15.02 17.15
CA GLU A 364 -16.48 13.95 17.38
C GLU A 364 -15.67 14.14 18.67
N PHE A 365 -15.39 15.39 19.06
CA PHE A 365 -14.75 15.76 20.32
C PHE A 365 -15.68 15.60 21.53
N PHE A 366 -16.94 16.04 21.44
CA PHE A 366 -17.94 15.84 22.49
C PHE A 366 -18.31 14.36 22.68
N ALA A 367 -18.34 13.57 21.60
CA ALA A 367 -18.47 12.11 21.67
C ALA A 367 -17.30 11.48 22.43
N ALA A 368 -16.05 11.89 22.12
CA ALA A 368 -14.87 11.43 22.86
C ALA A 368 -14.92 11.81 24.35
N ILE A 369 -15.46 12.99 24.69
CA ILE A 369 -15.72 13.39 26.08
C ILE A 369 -16.73 12.43 26.75
N SER A 370 -17.83 12.08 26.07
CA SER A 370 -18.85 11.15 26.62
C SER A 370 -18.24 9.83 27.04
N TYR A 371 -17.51 9.18 26.15
CA TYR A 371 -16.88 7.87 26.42
C TYR A 371 -15.86 7.91 27.56
N VAL A 372 -15.12 9.02 27.71
CA VAL A 372 -14.20 9.21 28.85
C VAL A 372 -14.97 9.36 30.17
N LEU A 373 -16.12 10.05 30.17
CA LEU A 373 -16.93 10.25 31.37
C LEU A 373 -17.74 9.00 31.78
N GLU A 374 -18.28 8.25 30.81
CA GLU A 374 -19.02 6.99 31.02
C GLU A 374 -18.15 5.86 31.61
N ASN A 375 -16.85 5.90 31.34
CA ASN A 375 -15.90 4.91 31.84
C ASN A 375 -15.65 5.03 33.37
N ASN A 376 -16.02 6.16 34.00
CA ASN A 376 -15.74 6.42 35.42
C ASN A 376 -16.70 5.72 36.42
N VAL A 377 -17.63 4.88 35.95
CA VAL A 377 -18.59 4.17 36.81
C VAL A 377 -17.93 2.92 37.43
N LEU A 378 -17.43 3.11 38.66
CA LEU A 378 -16.57 2.22 39.47
C LEU A 378 -16.90 0.72 39.58
N ARG A 379 -18.06 0.23 39.11
CA ARG A 379 -18.43 -1.20 39.14
C ARG A 379 -18.44 -1.89 37.77
N LEU A 380 -18.26 -1.15 36.66
CA LEU A 380 -18.42 -1.68 35.29
C LEU A 380 -17.30 -1.30 34.29
N GLY A 381 -16.25 -0.58 34.71
CA GLY A 381 -15.25 0.01 33.81
C GLY A 381 -14.68 -0.92 32.73
N TYR A 382 -14.36 -2.17 33.06
CA TYR A 382 -13.90 -3.17 32.08
C TYR A 382 -14.91 -3.45 30.96
N MET A 383 -16.19 -3.62 31.31
CA MET A 383 -17.27 -3.85 30.35
C MET A 383 -17.58 -2.59 29.53
N ASN A 384 -17.44 -1.40 30.14
CA ASN A 384 -17.65 -0.13 29.45
C ASN A 384 -16.56 0.13 28.41
N VAL A 385 -15.28 -0.10 28.75
CA VAL A 385 -14.16 0.00 27.78
C VAL A 385 -14.37 -0.91 26.58
N TYR A 386 -14.72 -2.18 26.81
CA TYR A 386 -14.98 -3.11 25.72
C TYR A 386 -16.13 -2.63 24.81
N ARG A 387 -17.25 -2.20 25.39
CA ARG A 387 -18.39 -1.64 24.64
C ARG A 387 -18.03 -0.42 23.81
N ILE A 388 -17.24 0.51 24.36
CA ILE A 388 -16.76 1.70 23.64
C ILE A 388 -15.91 1.29 22.45
N VAL A 389 -14.97 0.34 22.63
CA VAL A 389 -14.09 -0.13 21.56
C VAL A 389 -14.86 -0.86 20.46
N GLU A 390 -15.81 -1.74 20.80
CA GLU A 390 -16.64 -2.41 19.79
C GLU A 390 -17.57 -1.44 19.05
N ALA A 391 -18.21 -0.48 19.74
CA ALA A 391 -19.03 0.55 19.08
C ALA A 391 -18.20 1.39 18.09
N LEU A 392 -16.96 1.76 18.44
CA LEU A 392 -16.06 2.46 17.53
C LEU A 392 -15.62 1.60 16.34
N LYS A 393 -15.43 0.28 16.54
CA LYS A 393 -15.17 -0.69 15.46
C LYS A 393 -16.37 -0.83 14.52
N GLU A 394 -17.60 -0.81 15.01
CA GLU A 394 -18.82 -0.85 14.20
C GLU A 394 -19.00 0.44 13.36
N VAL A 395 -18.77 1.61 13.95
CA VAL A 395 -18.91 2.91 13.27
C VAL A 395 -17.86 3.09 12.17
N TYR A 396 -16.58 2.93 12.51
CA TYR A 396 -15.46 3.29 11.65
C TYR A 396 -14.87 2.09 10.87
N GLY A 397 -14.98 0.87 11.40
CA GLY A 397 -14.29 -0.32 10.90
C GLY A 397 -12.92 -0.54 11.57
N ARG A 398 -12.50 -1.81 11.68
CA ARG A 398 -11.26 -2.18 12.39
C ARG A 398 -9.99 -1.52 11.84
N HIS A 399 -9.87 -1.39 10.52
CA HIS A 399 -8.65 -0.88 9.87
C HIS A 399 -8.51 0.66 9.90
N ASP A 400 -9.62 1.38 9.97
CA ASP A 400 -9.63 2.86 9.92
C ASP A 400 -9.86 3.50 11.31
N LEU A 401 -9.87 2.70 12.38
CA LEU A 401 -10.15 3.12 13.77
C LEU A 401 -9.24 4.29 14.23
N PHE A 402 -7.94 4.26 13.91
CA PHE A 402 -6.99 5.30 14.29
C PHE A 402 -7.01 6.54 13.37
N GLU A 403 -7.67 6.44 12.22
CA GLU A 403 -7.91 7.60 11.35
C GLU A 403 -9.11 8.43 11.83
N ALA A 404 -9.97 7.87 12.69
CA ALA A 404 -11.14 8.54 13.25
C ALA A 404 -10.75 9.69 14.22
N PRO A 405 -11.26 10.92 14.01
CA PRO A 405 -11.03 12.05 14.91
C PRO A 405 -11.44 11.77 16.36
N THR A 406 -12.55 11.05 16.59
CA THR A 406 -12.98 10.63 17.93
C THR A 406 -11.88 9.87 18.69
N VAL A 407 -11.19 8.93 18.03
CA VAL A 407 -10.13 8.14 18.69
C VAL A 407 -8.89 9.00 19.00
N ARG A 408 -8.54 9.94 18.11
CA ARG A 408 -7.47 10.92 18.35
C ARG A 408 -7.80 11.81 19.57
N PHE A 409 -9.04 12.31 19.67
CA PHE A 409 -9.51 13.05 20.84
C PHE A 409 -9.52 12.19 22.10
N LEU A 410 -9.92 10.91 22.04
CA LEU A 410 -9.87 10.00 23.21
C LEU A 410 -8.46 9.87 23.77
N PHE A 411 -7.44 9.75 22.92
CA PHE A 411 -6.04 9.69 23.36
C PHE A 411 -5.62 10.99 24.05
N GLY A 412 -5.91 12.16 23.47
CA GLY A 412 -5.59 13.45 24.07
C GLY A 412 -6.34 13.74 25.38
N LEU A 413 -7.63 13.40 25.45
CA LEU A 413 -8.47 13.56 26.65
C LEU A 413 -8.03 12.66 27.80
N SER A 414 -7.60 11.44 27.47
CA SER A 414 -7.15 10.43 28.45
C SER A 414 -5.71 10.64 28.92
N SER A 415 -4.98 11.62 28.37
CA SER A 415 -3.64 12.00 28.82
C SER A 415 -3.64 12.60 30.23
N LYS A 416 -2.49 12.55 30.91
CA LYS A 416 -2.25 13.20 32.23
C LYS A 416 -2.70 14.67 32.25
N ARG A 417 -2.58 15.39 31.13
CA ARG A 417 -2.95 16.81 30.99
C ARG A 417 -4.41 17.02 30.57
N GLY A 418 -4.94 16.15 29.70
CA GLY A 418 -6.34 16.13 29.29
C GLY A 418 -7.27 15.90 30.48
N ILE A 419 -7.01 14.87 31.28
CA ILE A 419 -7.76 14.54 32.50
C ILE A 419 -7.77 15.72 33.48
N ARG A 420 -6.63 16.37 33.74
CA ARG A 420 -6.55 17.56 34.62
C ARG A 420 -7.36 18.76 34.11
N LYS A 421 -7.45 18.97 32.79
CA LYS A 421 -8.31 20.03 32.21
C LYS A 421 -9.80 19.62 32.29
N MET A 422 -10.12 18.36 31.99
CA MET A 422 -11.47 17.79 32.09
C MET A 422 -12.05 17.89 33.50
N GLN A 423 -11.28 17.52 34.53
CA GLN A 423 -11.67 17.64 35.94
C GLN A 423 -12.07 19.08 36.31
N LYS A 424 -11.38 20.09 35.77
CA LYS A 424 -11.70 21.52 35.98
C LYS A 424 -12.96 21.97 35.26
N ILE A 425 -13.21 21.48 34.03
CA ILE A 425 -14.38 21.86 33.22
C ILE A 425 -15.66 21.21 33.74
N PHE A 426 -15.60 19.92 34.13
CA PHE A 426 -16.77 19.12 34.51
C PHE A 426 -16.99 19.03 36.03
N ALA A 427 -16.12 19.63 36.84
CA ALA A 427 -16.13 19.56 38.31
C ALA A 427 -16.27 18.11 38.84
N TYR A 428 -15.54 17.17 38.23
CA TYR A 428 -15.77 15.73 38.38
C TYR A 428 -14.47 14.95 38.58
N SER A 429 -14.44 14.05 39.56
CA SER A 429 -13.29 13.21 39.91
C SER A 429 -13.12 12.03 38.95
N LEU A 430 -12.56 12.31 37.77
CA LEU A 430 -12.16 11.29 36.82
C LEU A 430 -10.88 10.55 37.31
N LEU A 431 -10.92 9.22 37.38
CA LEU A 431 -9.75 8.39 37.71
C LEU A 431 -8.75 8.31 36.55
N GLN A 432 -7.48 8.57 36.85
CA GLN A 432 -6.40 8.60 35.85
C GLN A 432 -6.13 7.21 35.24
N GLU A 433 -6.23 6.15 36.05
CA GLU A 433 -5.99 4.76 35.63
C GLU A 433 -6.99 4.31 34.55
N THR A 434 -8.24 4.79 34.64
CA THR A 434 -9.34 4.43 33.73
C THR A 434 -9.10 4.94 32.30
N GLY A 435 -8.53 6.14 32.15
CA GLY A 435 -8.13 6.69 30.84
C GLY A 435 -6.93 5.95 30.24
N LEU A 436 -5.92 5.64 31.05
CA LEU A 436 -4.77 4.83 30.65
C LEU A 436 -5.18 3.41 30.25
N TYR A 437 -6.18 2.82 30.93
CA TYR A 437 -6.71 1.50 30.58
C TYR A 437 -7.45 1.51 29.23
N LEU A 438 -8.28 2.52 28.97
CA LEU A 438 -8.96 2.69 27.67
C LEU A 438 -7.94 2.83 26.52
N GLN A 439 -6.93 3.69 26.69
CA GLN A 439 -5.82 3.80 25.74
C GLN A 439 -5.13 2.44 25.53
N ARG A 440 -4.71 1.76 26.61
CA ARG A 440 -4.03 0.46 26.52
C ARG A 440 -4.89 -0.63 25.89
N HIS A 441 -6.21 -0.61 26.07
CA HIS A 441 -7.11 -1.55 25.39
C HIS A 441 -7.21 -1.25 23.89
N ILE A 442 -7.34 0.01 23.49
CA ILE A 442 -7.32 0.40 22.06
C ILE A 442 -5.97 0.06 21.42
N LEU A 443 -4.86 0.24 22.16
CA LEU A 443 -3.52 -0.14 21.72
C LEU A 443 -3.35 -1.66 21.55
N LYS A 444 -3.98 -2.50 22.37
CA LYS A 444 -3.91 -3.98 22.21
C LYS A 444 -4.51 -4.46 20.89
N GLU A 445 -5.53 -3.78 20.36
CA GLU A 445 -6.12 -4.10 19.05
C GLU A 445 -5.13 -3.95 17.87
N THR A 446 -4.05 -3.18 18.04
CA THR A 446 -3.01 -3.02 17.01
C THR A 446 -2.04 -4.19 16.92
N GLN A 447 -2.03 -5.12 17.89
CA GLN A 447 -1.14 -6.30 17.88
C GLN A 447 -1.46 -7.29 16.74
N HIS A 448 -2.48 -7.03 15.93
CA HIS A 448 -2.88 -7.87 14.79
C HIS A 448 -2.73 -7.17 13.43
N HIS A 449 -2.38 -5.87 13.37
CA HIS A 449 -2.34 -5.11 12.11
C HIS A 449 -1.27 -4.00 12.13
N GLN A 450 -0.41 -3.97 11.10
CA GLN A 450 0.34 -2.81 10.57
C GLN A 450 0.83 -1.77 11.62
N PRO A 451 2.02 -1.92 12.22
CA PRO A 451 2.43 -1.13 13.40
C PRO A 451 2.69 0.39 13.20
N TYR A 452 2.53 0.97 12.00
CA TYR A 452 2.91 2.36 11.71
C TYR A 452 1.94 3.12 10.76
N THR A 453 0.65 3.20 11.08
CA THR A 453 -0.28 4.09 10.36
C THR A 453 -0.16 5.56 10.83
N LEU A 454 -0.41 6.53 9.93
CA LEU A 454 -0.36 7.95 10.28
C LEU A 454 -1.37 8.32 11.37
N GLY A 455 -2.60 7.79 11.31
CA GLY A 455 -3.61 8.00 12.34
C GLY A 455 -3.17 7.48 13.71
N PHE A 456 -2.47 6.35 13.76
CA PHE A 456 -1.93 5.79 15.01
C PHE A 456 -0.87 6.70 15.63
N LEU A 457 0.10 7.18 14.82
CA LEU A 457 1.10 8.14 15.27
C LEU A 457 0.45 9.45 15.74
N HIS A 458 -0.64 9.89 15.10
CA HIS A 458 -1.38 11.08 15.51
C HIS A 458 -2.13 10.90 16.84
N CYS A 459 -2.69 9.71 17.10
CA CYS A 459 -3.23 9.36 18.42
C CYS A 459 -2.15 9.42 19.50
N LEU A 460 -0.95 8.86 19.26
CA LEU A 460 0.18 8.98 20.18
C LEU A 460 0.59 10.43 20.41
N TYR A 461 0.68 11.25 19.35
CA TYR A 461 0.98 12.67 19.43
C TYR A 461 -0.01 13.44 20.32
N GLU A 462 -1.31 13.19 20.19
CA GLU A 462 -2.34 13.84 21.02
C GLU A 462 -2.16 13.56 22.53
N THR A 463 -1.53 12.45 22.93
CA THR A 463 -1.23 12.19 24.37
C THR A 463 -0.15 13.10 24.94
N GLN A 464 0.84 13.49 24.11
CA GLN A 464 2.10 14.12 24.52
C GLN A 464 2.85 13.37 25.65
N ASP A 465 2.64 12.06 25.81
CA ASP A 465 3.18 11.27 26.93
C ASP A 465 4.39 10.41 26.51
N GLY A 466 5.60 10.89 26.80
CA GLY A 466 6.85 10.23 26.41
C GLY A 466 7.06 8.85 27.02
N ASP A 467 6.51 8.61 28.22
CA ASP A 467 6.58 7.29 28.88
C ASP A 467 5.79 6.26 28.05
N LEU A 468 4.56 6.62 27.66
CA LEU A 468 3.68 5.79 26.84
C LEU A 468 4.27 5.55 25.45
N LEU A 469 4.86 6.56 24.81
CA LEU A 469 5.52 6.38 23.51
C LEU A 469 6.69 5.38 23.63
N THR A 470 7.50 5.49 24.68
CA THR A 470 8.62 4.57 24.93
C THR A 470 8.12 3.13 25.14
N ASP A 471 7.16 2.93 26.06
CA ASP A 471 6.47 1.65 26.29
C ASP A 471 5.94 1.02 24.98
N VAL A 472 5.22 1.81 24.18
CA VAL A 472 4.61 1.36 22.92
C VAL A 472 5.66 0.98 21.89
N THR A 473 6.75 1.75 21.75
CA THR A 473 7.85 1.36 20.86
C THR A 473 8.51 0.05 21.28
N HIS A 474 8.59 -0.25 22.59
CA HIS A 474 9.12 -1.53 23.08
C HIS A 474 8.16 -2.71 22.84
N ILE A 475 6.84 -2.51 22.99
CA ILE A 475 5.84 -3.58 22.73
C ILE A 475 5.90 -4.06 21.27
N PHE A 476 6.10 -3.14 20.31
CA PHE A 476 6.27 -3.50 18.90
C PHE A 476 7.64 -4.12 18.55
N GLN A 477 8.61 -4.11 19.47
CA GLN A 477 9.88 -4.84 19.30
C GLN A 477 9.75 -6.31 19.72
N GLY A 478 8.90 -6.61 20.70
CA GLY A 478 8.72 -7.97 21.24
C GLY A 478 7.71 -8.83 20.49
N THR A 479 7.06 -8.30 19.45
CA THR A 479 5.98 -8.98 18.72
C THR A 479 6.39 -9.39 17.29
N THR A 480 7.39 -10.28 17.18
CA THR A 480 7.49 -11.22 16.04
C THR A 480 6.32 -12.22 16.08
N VAL A 481 5.11 -11.70 15.85
CA VAL A 481 3.87 -12.48 15.88
C VAL A 481 3.63 -13.04 14.48
N HIS A 482 3.58 -14.37 14.42
CA HIS A 482 2.92 -15.09 13.34
C HIS A 482 1.43 -14.68 13.31
N ALA A 483 1.10 -13.65 12.53
CA ALA A 483 -0.29 -13.28 12.29
C ALA A 483 -0.95 -14.36 11.41
N SER A 484 -2.09 -14.90 11.86
CA SER A 484 -2.84 -15.91 11.13
C SER A 484 -3.47 -15.32 9.86
N VAL A 485 -3.54 -16.13 8.82
CA VAL A 485 -4.14 -15.79 7.52
C VAL A 485 -5.61 -15.49 7.68
N ASP A 486 -6.02 -14.24 7.41
CA ASP A 486 -7.27 -13.90 6.71
C ASP A 486 -7.28 -12.42 6.27
N THR A 487 -8.03 -12.13 5.20
CA THR A 487 -8.31 -10.81 4.59
C THR A 487 -7.16 -9.98 3.93
N ILE A 488 -7.02 -10.18 2.60
CA ILE A 488 -6.85 -9.17 1.53
C ILE A 488 -5.89 -7.95 1.73
N TYR A 489 -4.72 -8.07 2.36
CA TYR A 489 -3.62 -7.09 2.19
C TYR A 489 -2.22 -7.73 2.35
N PRO A 490 -1.47 -8.03 1.26
CA PRO A 490 -0.19 -8.72 1.32
C PRO A 490 1.01 -7.75 1.43
N VAL A 491 1.09 -6.95 2.52
CA VAL A 491 2.15 -5.93 2.65
C VAL A 491 2.65 -5.78 4.09
N LEU A 492 3.84 -6.29 4.41
CA LEU A 492 4.89 -5.66 5.25
C LEU A 492 6.05 -6.67 5.43
N GLN A 493 6.97 -6.69 4.46
CA GLN A 493 8.20 -7.50 4.50
C GLN A 493 9.37 -6.68 3.92
N THR A 494 9.59 -5.50 4.49
CA THR A 494 10.82 -4.73 4.37
C THR A 494 11.07 -4.11 5.74
N ASN A 495 12.29 -4.25 6.29
CA ASN A 495 12.66 -3.62 7.57
C ASN A 495 12.74 -2.07 7.47
N ILE A 496 12.50 -1.51 6.28
CA ILE A 496 12.38 -0.09 6.00
C ILE A 496 10.92 0.32 6.22
N ASN A 497 10.67 1.19 7.21
CA ASN A 497 9.36 1.82 7.38
C ASN A 497 9.20 2.95 6.34
N HIS A 498 8.53 2.68 5.22
CA HIS A 498 8.16 3.71 4.25
C HIS A 498 6.79 4.31 4.59
N LEU A 499 6.73 5.62 4.81
CA LEU A 499 5.52 6.35 5.18
C LEU A 499 5.31 7.54 4.24
N VAL A 500 4.09 7.70 3.71
CA VAL A 500 3.74 8.84 2.84
C VAL A 500 3.10 9.94 3.68
N VAL A 501 3.60 11.16 3.56
CA VAL A 501 3.28 12.33 4.40
C VAL A 501 2.90 13.49 3.48
N HIS A 502 1.66 13.98 3.53
CA HIS A 502 1.18 15.01 2.60
C HIS A 502 1.11 16.41 3.22
N THR A 503 0.97 16.50 4.54
CA THR A 503 0.78 17.78 5.25
C THR A 503 1.88 18.06 6.28
N ASP A 504 2.06 19.35 6.59
CA ASP A 504 2.96 19.82 7.64
C ASP A 504 2.61 19.26 9.03
N VAL A 505 1.32 19.04 9.31
CA VAL A 505 0.83 18.45 10.57
C VAL A 505 1.28 16.99 10.69
N GLU A 506 1.19 16.21 9.61
CA GLU A 506 1.63 14.82 9.59
C GLU A 506 3.14 14.70 9.77
N LEU A 507 3.93 15.56 9.11
CA LEU A 507 5.38 15.58 9.32
C LEU A 507 5.73 15.94 10.77
N MET A 508 5.07 16.93 11.36
CA MET A 508 5.24 17.28 12.79
C MET A 508 4.93 16.09 13.72
N VAL A 509 3.83 15.37 13.47
CA VAL A 509 3.42 14.19 14.24
C VAL A 509 4.46 13.07 14.14
N VAL A 510 4.86 12.71 12.93
CA VAL A 510 5.85 11.66 12.67
C VAL A 510 7.19 12.00 13.33
N THR A 511 7.67 13.25 13.17
CA THR A 511 8.90 13.74 13.80
C THR A 511 8.84 13.60 15.33
N PHE A 512 7.73 14.02 15.96
CA PHE A 512 7.53 13.88 17.39
C PHE A 512 7.62 12.42 17.85
N CYS A 513 7.04 11.47 17.08
CA CYS A 513 7.13 10.05 17.40
C CYS A 513 8.56 9.51 17.24
N ILE A 514 9.28 9.87 16.16
CA ILE A 514 10.67 9.44 15.91
C ILE A 514 11.59 9.80 17.08
N LYS A 515 11.34 10.92 17.79
CA LYS A 515 12.08 11.30 19.01
C LYS A 515 12.19 10.19 20.05
N PHE A 516 11.17 9.33 20.16
CA PHE A 516 11.09 8.23 21.12
C PHE A 516 11.39 6.86 20.48
N CYS A 517 11.71 6.82 19.19
CA CYS A 517 12.03 5.58 18.47
C CYS A 517 13.54 5.30 18.50
N HIS A 518 13.97 4.41 19.40
CA HIS A 518 15.39 4.05 19.54
C HIS A 518 16.02 3.33 18.34
N HIS A 519 15.22 2.83 17.39
CA HIS A 519 15.67 2.06 16.22
C HIS A 519 15.86 2.87 14.94
N VAL A 520 15.30 4.09 14.86
CA VAL A 520 15.45 4.94 13.67
C VAL A 520 16.84 5.59 13.70
N LYS A 521 17.81 4.94 13.06
CA LYS A 521 19.21 5.39 12.98
C LYS A 521 19.47 6.24 11.73
N ARG A 522 18.87 5.86 10.60
CA ARG A 522 18.87 6.60 9.33
C ARG A 522 17.43 7.01 8.97
N LEU A 523 17.22 8.30 8.76
CA LEU A 523 15.95 8.87 8.30
C LEU A 523 16.16 9.53 6.94
N GLN A 524 15.31 9.22 5.97
CA GLN A 524 15.31 9.85 4.65
C GLN A 524 13.98 10.59 4.42
N LEU A 525 14.06 11.84 4.00
CA LEU A 525 12.91 12.66 3.64
C LEU A 525 12.93 12.90 2.13
N ASN A 526 11.94 12.33 1.44
CA ASN A 526 11.89 12.09 0.00
C ASN A 526 12.99 11.17 -0.54
N ALA A 527 12.58 10.17 -1.33
CA ALA A 527 13.52 9.35 -2.07
C ALA A 527 14.12 10.17 -3.23
N CYS A 528 15.43 10.39 -3.18
CA CYS A 528 16.19 10.86 -4.34
C CYS A 528 16.43 9.69 -5.29
N GLY A 529 15.75 9.67 -6.43
CA GLY A 529 15.78 8.57 -7.41
C GLY A 529 17.10 8.42 -8.18
N GLN A 530 18.21 8.93 -7.67
CA GLN A 530 19.53 8.95 -8.32
C GLN A 530 20.70 8.58 -7.38
N GLN A 531 20.44 8.16 -6.14
CA GLN A 531 21.48 7.77 -5.19
C GLN A 531 21.70 6.24 -5.19
N GLU A 532 22.39 5.72 -6.22
CA GLU A 532 22.68 4.28 -6.36
C GLU A 532 23.79 3.74 -5.43
N GLN A 533 24.36 4.57 -4.55
CA GLN A 533 25.62 4.25 -3.83
C GLN A 533 25.65 4.66 -2.35
N THR A 534 24.71 4.16 -1.54
CA THR A 534 24.88 4.11 -0.07
C THR A 534 24.67 2.68 0.45
N PRO A 535 25.64 2.05 1.16
CA PRO A 535 25.61 0.62 1.46
C PRO A 535 24.71 0.18 2.63
N VAL A 536 23.90 1.08 3.19
CA VAL A 536 23.03 0.80 4.35
C VAL A 536 21.64 1.36 4.09
N ALA A 537 20.61 0.51 4.03
CA ALA A 537 19.24 0.96 3.80
C ALA A 537 18.74 1.92 4.91
N PRO A 538 17.91 2.93 4.57
CA PRO A 538 17.31 3.82 5.56
C PRO A 538 16.42 3.06 6.54
N SER A 539 16.48 3.39 7.83
CA SER A 539 15.58 2.81 8.84
C SER A 539 14.13 3.27 8.65
N MET A 540 13.95 4.48 8.12
CA MET A 540 12.66 5.06 7.80
C MET A 540 12.77 6.00 6.60
N VAL A 541 11.79 5.94 5.69
CA VAL A 541 11.68 6.83 4.52
C VAL A 541 10.33 7.55 4.60
N LEU A 542 10.37 8.87 4.53
CA LEU A 542 9.20 9.74 4.54
C LEU A 542 9.03 10.38 3.16
N SER A 543 8.07 9.93 2.36
CA SER A 543 7.81 10.50 1.02
C SER A 543 6.74 11.59 1.09
N ARG A 544 7.03 12.76 0.53
CA ARG A 544 6.18 13.96 0.61
C ARG A 544 6.17 14.76 -0.70
N TRP A 545 4.99 14.96 -1.27
CA TRP A 545 4.80 15.60 -2.58
C TRP A 545 4.57 17.13 -2.50
N THR A 546 4.66 17.72 -1.30
CA THR A 546 4.32 19.12 -1.04
C THR A 546 5.48 19.86 -0.38
N PRO A 547 5.74 21.14 -0.72
CA PRO A 547 6.75 21.94 -0.04
C PRO A 547 6.51 22.01 1.48
N ILE A 548 7.60 22.07 2.24
CA ILE A 548 7.61 22.05 3.71
C ILE A 548 7.76 23.50 4.21
N THR A 549 6.90 23.94 5.14
CA THR A 549 6.99 25.33 5.63
C THR A 549 8.12 25.51 6.66
N ASP A 550 8.64 26.74 6.76
CA ASP A 550 9.72 27.09 7.71
C ASP A 550 9.39 26.69 9.16
N ALA A 551 8.12 26.76 9.56
CA ALA A 551 7.66 26.38 10.89
C ALA A 551 7.79 24.86 11.12
N THR A 552 7.47 24.04 10.12
CA THR A 552 7.61 22.59 10.20
C THR A 552 9.07 22.17 10.11
N TRP A 553 9.90 22.84 9.30
CA TRP A 553 11.35 22.68 9.35
C TRP A 553 11.92 22.99 10.73
N GLN A 554 11.49 24.08 11.36
CA GLN A 554 11.93 24.43 12.72
C GLN A 554 11.53 23.37 13.75
N ILE A 555 10.31 22.82 13.68
CA ILE A 555 9.90 21.70 14.53
C ILE A 555 10.76 20.45 14.25
N PHE A 556 10.95 20.12 12.97
CA PHE A 556 11.74 18.97 12.54
C PHE A 556 13.15 19.03 13.15
N PHE A 557 13.91 20.09 12.88
CA PHE A 557 15.28 20.27 13.36
C PHE A 557 15.36 20.34 14.89
N SER A 558 14.50 21.14 15.55
CA SER A 558 14.47 21.22 17.03
C SER A 558 14.16 19.87 17.72
N THR A 559 13.53 18.94 17.01
CA THR A 559 13.31 17.57 17.52
C THR A 559 14.59 16.73 17.45
N LEU A 560 15.44 16.95 16.44
CA LEU A 560 16.73 16.26 16.26
C LEU A 560 17.77 16.60 17.33
N GLU A 561 17.61 17.74 18.02
CA GLU A 561 18.46 18.15 19.16
C GLU A 561 18.46 17.13 20.30
N PHE A 562 17.43 16.27 20.34
CA PHE A 562 17.19 15.29 21.41
C PHE A 562 16.94 13.86 20.91
N THR A 563 17.10 13.57 19.61
CA THR A 563 17.01 12.21 19.05
C THR A 563 18.32 11.45 19.27
N GLY A 564 18.48 10.79 20.41
CA GLY A 564 19.72 10.07 20.74
C GLY A 564 20.08 8.92 19.76
N SER A 565 19.07 8.31 19.13
CA SER A 565 19.18 7.18 18.20
C SER A 565 19.58 7.59 16.77
N LEU A 566 19.09 8.73 16.28
CA LEU A 566 19.30 9.15 14.89
C LEU A 566 20.75 9.60 14.67
N LYS A 567 21.43 8.98 13.70
CA LYS A 567 22.82 9.26 13.32
C LYS A 567 22.95 9.74 11.87
N GLU A 568 22.01 9.43 11.00
CA GLU A 568 22.09 9.71 9.57
C GLU A 568 20.78 10.35 9.09
N LEU A 569 20.90 11.46 8.35
CA LEU A 569 19.76 12.22 7.85
C LEU A 569 19.97 12.56 6.37
N ASP A 570 19.01 12.13 5.55
CA ASP A 570 18.92 12.51 4.15
C ASP A 570 17.79 13.53 3.95
N LEU A 571 18.12 14.71 3.45
CA LEU A 571 17.17 15.74 3.01
C LEU A 571 17.26 16.00 1.50
N SER A 572 17.94 15.14 0.75
CA SER A 572 18.24 15.36 -0.66
C SER A 572 16.97 15.54 -1.52
N GLY A 573 17.00 16.51 -2.44
CA GLY A 573 15.87 16.86 -3.29
C GLY A 573 14.75 17.66 -2.59
N ASN A 574 14.97 18.15 -1.37
CA ASN A 574 14.06 19.10 -0.71
C ASN A 574 14.66 20.52 -0.75
N GLU A 575 13.93 21.47 -1.32
CA GLU A 575 14.33 22.89 -1.35
C GLU A 575 14.33 23.47 0.07
N LEU A 576 15.48 23.95 0.54
CA LEU A 576 15.67 24.51 1.88
C LEU A 576 15.71 26.03 1.84
N SER A 577 14.71 26.67 2.46
CA SER A 577 14.71 28.13 2.63
C SER A 577 15.86 28.59 3.52
N TYR A 578 16.25 29.87 3.41
CA TYR A 578 17.20 30.51 4.33
C TYR A 578 16.85 30.29 5.82
N TYR A 579 15.56 30.33 6.18
CA TYR A 579 15.12 30.07 7.56
C TYR A 579 15.26 28.59 7.95
N ALA A 580 15.01 27.66 7.02
CA ALA A 580 15.22 26.24 7.24
C ALA A 580 16.71 25.91 7.45
N VAL A 581 17.60 26.44 6.59
CA VAL A 581 19.05 26.30 6.73
C VAL A 581 19.54 26.85 8.06
N ARG A 582 19.10 28.04 8.47
CA ARG A 582 19.48 28.62 9.77
C ARG A 582 18.98 27.80 10.96
N SER A 583 17.80 27.20 10.88
CA SER A 583 17.30 26.30 11.92
C SER A 583 18.12 25.01 12.00
N LEU A 584 18.46 24.40 10.85
CA LEU A 584 19.37 23.26 10.76
C LEU A 584 20.74 23.59 11.37
N CYS A 585 21.32 24.74 11.01
CA CYS A 585 22.60 25.21 11.55
C CYS A 585 22.55 25.42 13.08
N SER A 586 21.44 25.93 13.62
CA SER A 586 21.24 26.06 15.07
C SER A 586 21.27 24.69 15.75
N THR A 587 20.47 23.75 15.25
CA THR A 587 20.36 22.38 15.78
C THR A 587 21.68 21.61 15.71
N LEU A 588 22.45 21.72 14.62
CA LEU A 588 23.73 21.03 14.46
C LEU A 588 24.84 21.57 15.38
N ARG A 589 24.69 22.81 15.88
CA ARG A 589 25.57 23.42 16.91
C ARG A 589 25.18 23.01 18.34
N CYS A 590 24.02 22.40 18.55
CA CYS A 590 23.59 21.95 19.87
C CYS A 590 24.38 20.70 20.30
N PRO A 591 25.03 20.66 21.48
CA PRO A 591 25.77 19.48 21.96
C PRO A 591 24.95 18.19 22.10
N GLY A 592 23.62 18.30 22.16
CA GLY A 592 22.70 17.17 22.15
C GLY A 592 22.53 16.51 20.77
N CYS A 593 22.89 17.20 19.68
CA CYS A 593 22.76 16.66 18.33
C CYS A 593 23.77 15.53 18.09
N GLN A 594 23.26 14.35 17.72
CA GLN A 594 24.05 13.12 17.56
C GLN A 594 24.29 12.72 16.10
N LEU A 595 23.98 13.63 15.16
CA LEU A 595 24.03 13.38 13.73
C LEU A 595 25.48 13.28 13.24
N ARG A 596 25.80 12.17 12.57
CA ARG A 596 27.12 11.85 12.00
C ARG A 596 27.18 12.07 10.50
N THR A 597 26.08 11.81 9.80
CA THR A 597 25.99 11.95 8.34
C THR A 597 24.79 12.80 7.98
N LEU A 598 25.02 13.81 7.13
CA LEU A 598 24.00 14.71 6.61
C LEU A 598 24.14 14.82 5.09
N TRP A 599 23.09 14.48 4.36
CA TRP A 599 23.04 14.66 2.90
C TRP A 599 22.04 15.76 2.53
N LEU A 600 22.52 16.77 1.81
CA LEU A 600 21.78 17.94 1.34
C LEU A 600 21.88 18.06 -0.20
N VAL A 601 21.82 16.93 -0.91
CA VAL A 601 22.02 16.91 -2.37
C VAL A 601 20.83 17.56 -3.07
N ASN A 602 21.06 18.51 -3.97
CA ASN A 602 19.99 19.24 -4.67
C ASN A 602 18.95 19.85 -3.70
N CYS A 603 19.44 20.63 -2.72
CA CYS A 603 18.60 21.31 -1.71
C CYS A 603 18.39 22.80 -2.01
N GLY A 604 18.83 23.30 -3.17
CA GLY A 604 18.76 24.72 -3.53
C GLY A 604 19.73 25.61 -2.75
N LEU A 605 20.81 25.05 -2.20
CA LEU A 605 21.79 25.80 -1.42
C LEU A 605 22.66 26.68 -2.35
N THR A 606 23.02 27.86 -1.85
CA THR A 606 23.82 28.86 -2.57
C THR A 606 25.05 29.29 -1.77
N SER A 607 25.94 30.10 -2.37
CA SER A 607 27.08 30.70 -1.66
C SER A 607 26.71 31.47 -0.38
N SER A 608 25.49 31.99 -0.27
CA SER A 608 25.01 32.68 0.94
C SER A 608 24.72 31.71 2.09
N ASN A 609 24.24 30.50 1.79
CA ASN A 609 23.98 29.46 2.79
C ASN A 609 25.29 28.89 3.38
N CYS A 610 26.40 28.95 2.63
CA CYS A 610 27.72 28.59 3.13
C CYS A 610 28.16 29.46 4.31
N GLU A 611 27.72 30.73 4.41
CA GLU A 611 28.03 31.61 5.54
C GLU A 611 27.40 31.12 6.86
N ASP A 612 26.19 30.56 6.80
CA ASP A 612 25.50 29.95 7.96
C ASP A 612 26.03 28.55 8.30
N LEU A 613 26.34 27.75 7.28
CA LEU A 613 26.82 26.37 7.42
C LEU A 613 28.28 26.31 7.93
N ALA A 614 29.16 27.20 7.46
CA ALA A 614 30.57 27.15 7.78
C ALA A 614 30.89 27.12 9.30
N PRO A 615 30.31 28.00 10.16
CA PRO A 615 30.56 27.96 11.60
C PRO A 615 29.99 26.72 12.31
N VAL A 616 29.12 25.93 11.67
CA VAL A 616 28.62 24.66 12.22
C VAL A 616 29.72 23.61 12.23
N LEU A 617 30.58 23.60 11.21
CA LEU A 617 31.57 22.54 10.97
C LEU A 617 32.62 22.42 12.07
N SER A 618 32.94 23.53 12.75
CA SER A 618 33.84 23.59 13.91
C SER A 618 33.11 23.54 15.26
N ALA A 619 31.78 23.67 15.28
CA ALA A 619 30.97 23.69 16.49
C ALA A 619 30.23 22.35 16.74
N SER A 620 30.01 21.56 15.70
CA SER A 620 29.42 20.23 15.80
C SER A 620 30.46 19.22 16.32
N SER A 621 30.12 18.55 17.42
CA SER A 621 30.93 17.51 18.04
C SER A 621 30.70 16.12 17.45
N SER A 622 29.74 15.97 16.54
CA SER A 622 29.23 14.66 16.08
C SER A 622 29.25 14.47 14.56
N LEU A 623 29.18 15.53 13.76
CA LEU A 623 29.10 15.44 12.30
C LEU A 623 30.45 15.03 11.69
N THR A 624 30.44 13.93 10.93
CA THR A 624 31.62 13.31 10.28
C THR A 624 31.52 13.24 8.76
N GLU A 625 30.32 13.25 8.18
CA GLU A 625 30.09 13.24 6.73
C GLU A 625 29.04 14.29 6.33
N LEU A 626 29.34 15.06 5.30
CA LEU A 626 28.46 16.07 4.72
C LEU A 626 28.48 15.97 3.19
N ASP A 627 27.30 15.88 2.57
CA ASP A 627 27.13 15.95 1.12
C ASP A 627 26.36 17.21 0.72
N LEU A 628 26.95 17.97 -0.19
CA LEU A 628 26.44 19.22 -0.73
C LEU A 628 26.38 19.20 -2.27
N GLN A 629 26.47 18.02 -2.91
CA GLN A 629 26.42 17.90 -4.37
C GLN A 629 25.10 18.42 -4.96
N LEU A 630 25.10 18.77 -6.25
CA LEU A 630 23.98 19.35 -7.00
C LEU A 630 23.42 20.65 -6.38
N ASN A 631 24.26 21.47 -5.73
CA ASN A 631 23.90 22.80 -5.24
C ASN A 631 24.78 23.90 -5.88
N ASP A 632 24.23 25.11 -6.07
CA ASP A 632 24.94 26.24 -6.69
C ASP A 632 25.74 27.07 -5.67
N LEU A 633 26.72 26.42 -5.04
CA LEU A 633 27.56 27.05 -4.01
C LEU A 633 28.55 28.06 -4.61
N GLY A 634 29.02 27.80 -5.84
CA GLY A 634 30.06 28.55 -6.54
C GLY A 634 31.41 28.65 -5.79
N ASP A 635 32.39 29.26 -6.44
CA ASP A 635 33.72 29.56 -5.88
C ASP A 635 33.64 30.21 -4.48
N ARG A 636 32.73 31.18 -4.31
CA ARG A 636 32.57 31.93 -3.05
C ARG A 636 32.12 31.01 -1.91
N GLY A 637 31.14 30.14 -2.14
CA GLY A 637 30.65 29.22 -1.14
C GLY A 637 31.71 28.19 -0.74
N VAL A 638 32.42 27.62 -1.72
CA VAL A 638 33.47 26.63 -1.44
C VAL A 638 34.65 27.24 -0.70
N ARG A 639 35.14 28.43 -1.08
CA ARG A 639 36.22 29.13 -0.34
C ARG A 639 35.83 29.41 1.11
N LEU A 640 34.58 29.79 1.37
CA LEU A 640 34.07 29.94 2.74
C LEU A 640 34.20 28.61 3.49
N LEU A 641 33.70 27.50 2.95
CA LEU A 641 33.84 26.18 3.59
C LEU A 641 35.31 25.79 3.84
N CYS A 642 36.21 26.00 2.87
CA CYS A 642 37.65 25.73 2.99
C CYS A 642 38.33 26.47 4.15
N GLN A 643 37.94 27.73 4.43
CA GLN A 643 38.50 28.48 5.56
C GLN A 643 38.20 27.83 6.91
N TRP A 644 37.04 27.18 7.06
CA TRP A 644 36.61 26.60 8.34
C TRP A 644 37.02 25.13 8.51
N PHE A 645 37.26 24.39 7.43
CA PHE A 645 37.88 23.05 7.50
C PHE A 645 39.31 23.05 8.01
N ARG A 646 40.02 24.19 7.93
CA ARG A 646 41.33 24.41 8.56
C ARG A 646 41.26 24.60 10.08
N SER A 647 40.06 24.65 10.66
CA SER A 647 39.88 24.72 12.11
C SER A 647 40.18 23.37 12.76
N PRO A 648 41.07 23.28 13.78
CA PRO A 648 41.38 22.03 14.47
C PRO A 648 40.21 21.49 15.30
N ALA A 649 39.11 22.23 15.42
CA ALA A 649 37.87 21.78 16.06
C ALA A 649 36.90 21.07 15.09
N CYS A 650 37.22 20.98 13.79
CA CYS A 650 36.35 20.34 12.81
C CYS A 650 36.46 18.80 12.89
N ASN A 651 35.32 18.13 13.08
CA ASN A 651 35.23 16.66 13.16
C ASN A 651 34.89 16.00 11.81
N LEU A 652 34.72 16.78 10.74
CA LEU A 652 34.33 16.27 9.43
C LEU A 652 35.47 15.47 8.78
N ARG A 653 35.15 14.29 8.25
CA ARG A 653 36.07 13.36 7.57
C ARG A 653 35.72 13.12 6.12
N ILE A 654 34.46 13.29 5.74
CA ILE A 654 34.00 13.11 4.36
C ILE A 654 33.22 14.34 3.93
N LEU A 655 33.64 14.93 2.83
CA LEU A 655 32.98 16.05 2.17
C LEU A 655 32.70 15.70 0.72
N ARG A 656 31.42 15.68 0.33
CA ARG A 656 31.03 15.45 -1.06
C ARG A 656 30.59 16.78 -1.69
N LEU A 657 31.25 17.14 -2.79
CA LEU A 657 31.08 18.41 -3.49
C LEU A 657 31.29 18.20 -4.99
N ASP A 658 30.60 18.98 -5.81
CA ASP A 658 30.83 18.98 -7.26
C ASP A 658 31.98 19.91 -7.61
N GLN A 659 33.06 19.33 -8.14
CA GLN A 659 34.28 20.06 -8.51
C GLN A 659 34.24 20.58 -9.95
N ALA A 660 33.40 20.00 -10.81
CA ALA A 660 33.27 20.38 -12.22
C ALA A 660 32.88 21.86 -12.48
N PRO A 661 32.07 22.56 -11.66
CA PRO A 661 31.74 23.97 -11.87
C PRO A 661 32.71 24.96 -11.17
N LEU A 662 33.78 24.49 -10.52
CA LEU A 662 34.70 25.34 -9.75
C LEU A 662 35.89 25.83 -10.58
N SER A 663 36.45 26.99 -10.25
CA SER A 663 37.67 27.48 -10.91
C SER A 663 38.94 26.76 -10.41
N ASP A 664 39.97 26.69 -11.28
CA ASP A 664 41.27 26.07 -10.94
C ASP A 664 41.89 26.57 -9.62
N PRO A 665 41.84 27.86 -9.26
CA PRO A 665 42.30 28.33 -7.94
C PRO A 665 41.56 27.69 -6.76
N VAL A 666 40.25 27.43 -6.87
CA VAL A 666 39.46 26.78 -5.80
C VAL A 666 39.76 25.29 -5.74
N ILE A 667 39.92 24.64 -6.89
CA ILE A 667 40.33 23.23 -6.96
C ILE A 667 41.73 23.05 -6.34
N MET A 668 42.65 23.99 -6.59
CA MET A 668 43.97 23.99 -5.93
C MET A 668 43.84 24.20 -4.42
N GLU A 669 42.97 25.11 -3.96
CA GLU A 669 42.73 25.33 -2.53
C GLU A 669 42.16 24.09 -1.82
N LEU A 670 41.27 23.33 -2.49
CA LEU A 670 40.77 22.04 -1.99
C LEU A 670 41.88 20.99 -1.87
N ARG A 671 42.79 20.89 -2.84
CA ARG A 671 43.94 19.96 -2.77
C ARG A 671 44.92 20.33 -1.66
N VAL A 672 45.16 21.63 -1.45
CA VAL A 672 45.96 22.12 -0.31
C VAL A 672 45.28 21.74 1.00
N LEU A 673 43.96 21.90 1.10
CA LEU A 673 43.19 21.52 2.29
C LEU A 673 43.26 20.02 2.61
N GLU A 674 43.20 19.13 1.59
CA GLU A 674 43.39 17.68 1.78
C GLU A 674 44.81 17.34 2.24
N ALA A 675 45.83 18.08 1.77
CA ALA A 675 47.21 17.92 2.23
C ALA A 675 47.44 18.45 3.65
N GLU A 676 46.74 19.53 4.04
CA GLU A 676 46.75 20.10 5.40
C GLU A 676 45.98 19.23 6.40
N ASN A 677 44.92 18.54 5.96
CA ASN A 677 44.09 17.66 6.79
C ASN A 677 43.90 16.27 6.13
N PRO A 678 44.86 15.34 6.29
CA PRO A 678 44.82 14.01 5.65
C PRO A 678 43.74 13.07 6.22
N GLN A 679 42.92 13.50 7.19
CA GLN A 679 41.72 12.77 7.64
C GLN A 679 40.44 13.22 6.93
N LEU A 680 40.50 14.30 6.15
CA LEU A 680 39.41 14.81 5.33
C LEU A 680 39.53 14.29 3.90
N LEU A 681 38.51 13.60 3.42
CA LEU A 681 38.38 13.11 2.06
C LEU A 681 37.40 13.99 1.28
N ILE A 682 37.84 14.61 0.20
CA ILE A 682 37.00 15.45 -0.68
C ILE A 682 36.85 14.78 -2.04
N TYR A 683 35.63 14.39 -2.40
CA TYR A 683 35.38 13.79 -3.71
C TYR A 683 34.03 14.19 -4.28
N SER A 684 33.93 14.14 -5.62
CA SER A 684 32.65 14.15 -6.33
C SER A 684 32.32 12.73 -6.75
N THR A 685 31.07 12.32 -6.52
CA THR A 685 30.53 11.05 -7.06
C THR A 685 30.25 11.13 -8.56
N TRP A 686 30.18 12.33 -9.15
CA TRP A 686 29.87 12.55 -10.57
C TRP A 686 31.14 12.81 -11.38
N LYS A 687 31.54 11.85 -12.23
CA LYS A 687 32.53 12.12 -13.29
C LYS A 687 31.85 12.79 -14.48
N PRO A 688 32.19 14.05 -14.84
CA PRO A 688 31.67 14.66 -16.05
C PRO A 688 32.20 13.92 -17.28
N ARG A 689 31.30 13.49 -18.18
CA ARG A 689 31.70 13.08 -19.53
C ARG A 689 32.12 14.33 -20.29
N VAL A 690 33.42 14.55 -20.41
CA VAL A 690 33.95 15.74 -21.09
C VAL A 690 33.73 15.63 -22.59
N LEU A 691 32.73 16.37 -23.10
CA LEU A 691 32.70 16.80 -24.49
C LEU A 691 33.78 17.89 -24.65
N VAL A 692 34.90 17.55 -25.28
CA VAL A 692 35.88 18.55 -25.75
C VAL A 692 35.51 18.93 -27.18
N PRO A 693 35.08 20.18 -27.46
CA PRO A 693 34.97 20.69 -28.82
C PRO A 693 36.36 21.17 -29.27
N SER A 694 37.19 20.26 -29.79
CA SER A 694 38.46 20.65 -30.42
C SER A 694 38.19 21.28 -31.79
N LYS A 695 38.42 22.59 -31.89
CA LYS A 695 38.48 23.31 -33.17
C LYS A 695 39.53 22.68 -34.09
N ASP A 696 39.13 22.43 -35.33
CA ASP A 696 40.07 22.33 -36.46
C ASP A 696 40.72 23.72 -36.66
N PRO A 697 42.03 23.78 -37.01
CA PRO A 697 42.31 24.03 -38.41
C PRO A 697 43.60 23.37 -38.97
N GLY A 698 43.43 22.42 -39.90
CA GLY A 698 43.94 22.52 -41.27
C GLY A 698 45.40 22.11 -41.60
N GLY A 699 45.55 21.36 -42.70
CA GLY A 699 46.81 20.98 -43.38
C GLY A 699 47.21 19.51 -43.14
N GLU A 700 46.74 18.54 -43.93
CA GLU A 700 47.17 18.14 -45.31
C GLU A 700 48.52 17.39 -45.41
N GLY A 701 48.53 16.26 -46.14
CA GLY A 701 49.71 15.43 -46.49
C GLY A 701 50.01 14.30 -45.49
N VAL A 702 49.51 13.06 -45.60
CA VAL A 702 49.49 12.05 -46.68
C VAL A 702 50.85 11.34 -46.91
N ASP A 703 50.80 10.01 -46.75
CA ASP A 703 51.82 8.96 -47.01
C ASP A 703 53.05 8.90 -46.08
N GLY A 704 53.53 7.73 -45.63
CA GLY A 704 53.03 6.38 -45.90
C GLY A 704 53.67 5.26 -45.05
N SER A 705 53.02 4.10 -45.05
CA SER A 705 53.50 2.76 -44.66
C SER A 705 54.14 2.53 -43.27
N LEU A 706 53.45 1.73 -42.45
CA LEU A 706 54.12 0.63 -41.73
C LEU A 706 53.28 -0.65 -41.82
N THR A 707 53.49 -1.43 -42.87
CA THR A 707 52.91 -2.77 -43.01
C THR A 707 53.73 -3.85 -42.32
N SER A 708 53.03 -4.72 -41.56
CA SER A 708 53.32 -6.15 -41.38
C SER A 708 54.67 -6.58 -40.76
N PHE A 709 54.61 -7.26 -39.61
CA PHE A 709 54.77 -8.73 -39.62
C PHE A 709 54.08 -9.40 -38.41
N LYS A 710 53.30 -10.46 -38.70
CA LYS A 710 52.71 -11.41 -37.74
C LYS A 710 53.54 -12.71 -37.69
N GLN A 711 53.26 -13.55 -36.68
CA GLN A 711 53.69 -14.96 -36.46
C GLN A 711 55.17 -15.13 -36.04
N GLN A 712 55.50 -15.83 -34.95
CA GLN A 712 55.12 -17.21 -34.55
C GLN A 712 54.77 -17.29 -33.04
N ARG A 713 53.86 -18.15 -32.55
CA ARG A 713 53.84 -19.63 -32.71
C ARG A 713 52.47 -20.26 -33.05
N LEU A 714 52.57 -21.32 -33.86
CA LEU A 714 51.71 -22.52 -33.96
C LEU A 714 52.63 -23.74 -33.58
N GLN A 715 52.28 -25.03 -33.58
CA GLN A 715 51.04 -25.76 -33.91
C GLN A 715 51.05 -27.16 -33.26
N SER A 716 49.97 -27.59 -32.59
CA SER A 716 49.59 -29.01 -32.40
C SER A 716 48.25 -29.08 -31.61
N ASP A 717 47.10 -29.34 -32.23
CA ASP A 717 46.54 -30.66 -32.58
C ASP A 717 46.10 -31.51 -31.36
N HIS A 718 44.86 -32.01 -31.22
CA HIS A 718 43.67 -31.99 -32.10
C HIS A 718 42.36 -31.92 -31.26
N LYS A 719 41.29 -31.30 -31.79
CA LYS A 719 39.93 -31.90 -32.01
C LYS A 719 38.83 -30.83 -32.24
N ARG A 720 38.07 -31.04 -33.32
CA ARG A 720 36.70 -30.54 -33.66
C ARG A 720 36.31 -29.12 -33.20
N MET A 721 36.11 -28.26 -34.19
CA MET A 721 35.55 -26.92 -34.06
C MET A 721 34.03 -26.98 -34.31
N GLU A 722 33.21 -26.56 -33.34
CA GLU A 722 31.78 -26.26 -33.51
C GLU A 722 31.57 -24.75 -33.67
N PRO A 723 30.53 -24.29 -34.41
CA PRO A 723 30.32 -22.87 -34.64
C PRO A 723 29.84 -22.15 -33.37
N GLN A 724 30.42 -20.97 -33.09
CA GLN A 724 30.04 -20.10 -31.98
C GLN A 724 28.74 -19.33 -32.30
N GLY A 725 27.59 -19.93 -31.97
CA GLY A 725 26.35 -19.17 -31.73
C GLY A 725 26.29 -18.70 -30.27
N THR A 726 25.54 -17.62 -30.03
CA THR A 726 25.09 -17.23 -28.69
C THR A 726 23.88 -18.09 -28.26
N GLU A 727 23.56 -18.14 -26.97
CA GLU A 727 22.48 -19.03 -26.48
C GLU A 727 21.08 -18.61 -26.96
N ASP A 728 20.90 -17.36 -27.41
CA ASP A 728 19.65 -16.78 -27.89
C ASP A 728 19.51 -16.78 -29.44
N ASP A 729 20.46 -17.41 -30.15
CA ASP A 729 20.41 -17.55 -31.61
C ASP A 729 19.51 -18.71 -32.06
N PHE A 730 18.89 -18.58 -33.24
CA PHE A 730 18.08 -19.63 -33.83
C PHE A 730 18.92 -20.60 -34.66
N TRP A 731 18.73 -21.90 -34.49
CA TRP A 731 19.43 -22.95 -35.21
C TRP A 731 18.54 -23.56 -36.29
N GLY A 732 19.01 -23.51 -37.55
CA GLY A 732 18.29 -24.03 -38.71
C GLY A 732 19.16 -24.80 -39.71
N PRO A 733 18.65 -25.08 -40.92
CA PRO A 733 19.30 -26.01 -41.86
C PRO A 733 20.67 -25.56 -42.36
N THR A 734 20.94 -24.25 -42.31
CA THR A 734 22.19 -23.61 -42.74
C THR A 734 23.14 -23.29 -41.59
N GLY A 735 22.85 -23.72 -40.36
CA GLY A 735 23.59 -23.39 -39.14
C GLY A 735 22.88 -22.35 -38.26
N PRO A 736 23.60 -21.68 -37.33
CA PRO A 736 23.04 -20.65 -36.47
C PRO A 736 22.69 -19.38 -37.26
N VAL A 737 21.57 -18.77 -36.90
CA VAL A 737 21.05 -17.51 -37.43
C VAL A 737 21.06 -16.50 -36.29
N THR A 738 21.82 -15.43 -36.47
CA THR A 738 21.99 -14.36 -35.48
C THR A 738 20.69 -13.63 -35.22
N THR A 739 20.30 -13.53 -33.93
CA THR A 739 19.14 -12.76 -33.48
C THR A 739 19.53 -11.28 -33.29
N GLU A 740 18.92 -10.36 -34.04
CA GLU A 740 19.08 -8.91 -33.87
C GLU A 740 18.15 -8.39 -32.75
N VAL A 741 18.65 -7.51 -31.89
CA VAL A 741 17.86 -6.90 -30.81
C VAL A 741 17.43 -5.49 -31.24
N ILE A 742 16.15 -5.30 -31.58
CA ILE A 742 15.62 -4.00 -31.99
C ILE A 742 15.49 -3.07 -30.78
N ASP A 743 14.86 -3.56 -29.71
CA ASP A 743 14.56 -2.77 -28.52
C ASP A 743 14.75 -3.65 -27.27
N ARG A 744 15.78 -3.33 -26.47
CA ARG A 744 16.08 -4.04 -25.21
C ARG A 744 15.07 -3.74 -24.11
N GLU A 745 14.45 -2.56 -24.08
CA GLU A 745 13.49 -2.19 -23.04
C GLU A 745 12.11 -2.83 -23.29
N ARG A 746 11.73 -2.96 -24.56
CA ARG A 746 10.51 -3.69 -24.97
C ARG A 746 10.73 -5.18 -25.18
N ASN A 747 11.97 -5.65 -25.07
CA ASN A 747 12.33 -7.04 -25.28
C ASN A 747 11.84 -7.52 -26.68
N LEU A 748 12.20 -6.77 -27.72
CA LEU A 748 11.81 -6.98 -29.12
C LEU A 748 13.01 -7.42 -29.97
N TYR A 749 12.85 -8.56 -30.63
CA TYR A 749 13.88 -9.27 -31.38
C TYR A 749 13.49 -9.40 -32.85
N ARG A 750 14.49 -9.51 -33.73
CA ARG A 750 14.32 -9.70 -35.17
C ARG A 750 15.25 -10.79 -35.66
N VAL A 751 14.71 -11.71 -36.46
CA VAL A 751 15.47 -12.84 -37.02
C VAL A 751 15.17 -12.94 -38.50
N GLN A 752 16.20 -13.11 -39.33
CA GLN A 752 16.09 -13.31 -40.77
C GLN A 752 16.39 -14.76 -41.11
N PHE A 753 15.35 -15.55 -41.41
CA PHE A 753 15.52 -16.93 -41.85
C PHE A 753 15.81 -16.95 -43.37
N PRO A 754 17.00 -17.40 -43.80
CA PRO A 754 17.45 -17.23 -45.19
C PRO A 754 16.88 -18.26 -46.17
N VAL A 755 16.36 -19.40 -45.71
CA VAL A 755 15.85 -20.49 -46.55
C VAL A 755 14.60 -21.12 -45.93
N ALA A 756 13.87 -21.91 -46.72
CA ALA A 756 12.80 -22.76 -46.20
C ALA A 756 13.37 -23.84 -45.27
N GLY A 757 12.67 -24.15 -44.18
CA GLY A 757 13.07 -25.20 -43.24
C GLY A 757 12.58 -25.01 -41.81
N TYR A 758 13.14 -25.80 -40.91
CA TYR A 758 12.85 -25.80 -39.48
C TYR A 758 13.94 -25.01 -38.72
N TYR A 759 13.51 -24.05 -37.91
CA TYR A 759 14.36 -23.21 -37.07
C TYR A 759 13.92 -23.31 -35.61
N HIS A 760 14.85 -23.44 -34.67
CA HIS A 760 14.56 -23.51 -33.23
C HIS A 760 15.51 -22.65 -32.40
N CYS A 761 15.01 -21.99 -31.36
CA CYS A 761 15.85 -21.29 -30.37
C CYS A 761 15.80 -22.05 -29.02
N PRO A 762 16.89 -22.69 -28.58
CA PRO A 762 16.92 -23.47 -27.34
C PRO A 762 16.56 -22.67 -26.08
N ASN A 763 16.99 -21.41 -25.97
CA ASN A 763 16.70 -20.60 -24.77
C ASN A 763 15.25 -20.11 -24.71
N ILE A 764 14.66 -19.75 -25.85
CA ILE A 764 13.30 -19.19 -25.92
C ILE A 764 12.24 -20.30 -25.99
N GLY A 765 12.58 -21.48 -26.53
CA GLY A 765 11.65 -22.59 -26.74
C GLY A 765 10.68 -22.39 -27.91
N LEU A 766 10.92 -21.41 -28.79
CA LEU A 766 10.14 -21.19 -30.00
C LEU A 766 10.75 -21.95 -31.19
N HIS A 767 9.91 -22.68 -31.92
CA HIS A 767 10.28 -23.28 -33.21
C HIS A 767 9.38 -22.78 -34.34
N PHE A 768 9.96 -22.56 -35.51
CA PHE A 768 9.28 -22.11 -36.72
C PHE A 768 9.56 -23.06 -37.89
N VAL A 769 8.50 -23.42 -38.63
CA VAL A 769 8.61 -24.07 -39.93
C VAL A 769 8.28 -23.03 -40.99
N VAL A 770 9.24 -22.64 -41.81
CA VAL A 770 9.10 -21.59 -42.82
C VAL A 770 9.19 -22.14 -44.24
N THR A 771 8.35 -21.61 -45.14
CA THR A 771 8.19 -22.09 -46.53
C THR A 771 9.09 -21.37 -47.52
N ARG A 772 9.61 -20.20 -47.14
CA ARG A 772 10.53 -19.36 -47.90
C ARG A 772 11.38 -18.52 -46.95
N ALA A 773 12.37 -17.80 -47.49
CA ALA A 773 13.10 -16.80 -46.74
C ALA A 773 12.14 -15.75 -46.16
N VAL A 774 12.27 -15.43 -44.87
CA VAL A 774 11.33 -14.55 -44.15
C VAL A 774 12.04 -13.84 -43.00
N THR A 775 11.60 -12.61 -42.69
CA THR A 775 11.98 -11.91 -41.45
C THR A 775 10.84 -12.04 -40.44
N ILE A 776 11.17 -12.46 -39.22
CA ILE A 776 10.23 -12.56 -38.10
C ILE A 776 10.66 -11.58 -37.00
N GLU A 777 9.70 -10.82 -36.47
CA GLU A 777 9.86 -10.05 -35.23
C GLU A 777 9.17 -10.79 -34.07
N ILE A 778 9.82 -10.80 -32.90
CA ILE A 778 9.36 -11.50 -31.70
C ILE A 778 9.47 -10.55 -30.51
N GLY A 779 8.32 -10.06 -30.04
CA GLY A 779 8.21 -9.29 -28.80
C GLY A 779 7.74 -10.18 -27.64
N PHE A 780 8.25 -9.93 -26.44
CA PHE A 780 7.77 -10.59 -25.21
C PHE A 780 6.64 -9.78 -24.56
N CYS A 781 5.51 -10.43 -24.28
CA CYS A 781 4.30 -9.78 -23.77
C CYS A 781 3.95 -10.18 -22.33
N ASP A 782 3.05 -9.42 -21.71
CA ASP A 782 2.68 -9.57 -20.31
C ASP A 782 1.19 -9.92 -20.16
N TRP A 783 0.93 -11.14 -19.68
CA TRP A 783 -0.40 -11.67 -19.40
C TRP A 783 -1.25 -10.76 -18.49
N SER A 784 -0.64 -9.99 -17.58
CA SER A 784 -1.35 -9.13 -16.63
C SER A 784 -2.19 -8.03 -17.31
N GLN A 785 -1.74 -7.57 -18.49
CA GLN A 785 -2.40 -6.49 -19.26
C GLN A 785 -3.70 -6.96 -19.94
N HIS A 786 -3.85 -8.27 -20.12
CA HIS A 786 -4.92 -8.90 -20.89
C HIS A 786 -5.87 -9.74 -20.03
N LEU A 787 -5.36 -10.46 -19.02
CA LEU A 787 -6.18 -11.33 -18.16
C LEU A 787 -7.14 -10.54 -17.25
N ASN A 788 -6.74 -9.36 -16.77
CA ASN A 788 -7.58 -8.52 -15.90
C ASN A 788 -8.81 -7.89 -16.59
N LYS A 789 -8.93 -8.04 -17.92
CA LYS A 789 -10.01 -7.46 -18.73
C LYS A 789 -10.95 -8.52 -19.32
N THR A 790 -10.73 -9.81 -19.03
CA THR A 790 -11.38 -10.92 -19.76
C THR A 790 -11.98 -11.98 -18.82
N PRO A 791 -13.11 -12.62 -19.19
CA PRO A 791 -13.78 -13.62 -18.35
C PRO A 791 -13.02 -14.98 -18.23
N LEU A 792 -11.78 -15.05 -18.72
CA LEU A 792 -10.99 -16.29 -18.79
C LEU A 792 -10.38 -16.71 -17.44
N GLN A 793 -10.18 -15.77 -16.49
CA GLN A 793 -9.52 -16.05 -15.19
C GLN A 793 -10.17 -17.18 -14.38
N CYS A 794 -11.50 -17.34 -14.46
CA CYS A 794 -12.25 -18.36 -13.72
C CYS A 794 -12.24 -19.75 -14.38
N SER A 795 -11.88 -19.85 -15.66
CA SER A 795 -12.06 -21.07 -16.48
C SER A 795 -10.77 -21.59 -17.12
N HIS A 796 -9.69 -20.79 -17.16
CA HIS A 796 -8.42 -21.16 -17.77
C HIS A 796 -7.23 -20.81 -16.85
N MET A 797 -6.09 -21.45 -17.10
CA MET A 797 -4.80 -21.25 -16.43
C MET A 797 -3.75 -20.96 -17.51
N VAL A 798 -2.80 -20.06 -17.22
CA VAL A 798 -1.64 -19.86 -18.12
C VAL A 798 -0.80 -21.13 -18.14
N ALA A 799 -0.43 -21.58 -19.35
CA ALA A 799 0.37 -22.79 -19.57
C ALA A 799 1.75 -22.50 -20.18
N GLY A 800 1.97 -21.30 -20.71
CA GLY A 800 3.23 -20.88 -21.31
C GLY A 800 3.32 -19.35 -21.52
N PRO A 801 4.47 -18.87 -22.02
CA PRO A 801 4.69 -17.45 -22.28
C PRO A 801 3.78 -16.84 -23.36
N LEU A 802 3.72 -15.51 -23.37
CA LEU A 802 2.95 -14.70 -24.34
C LEU A 802 3.92 -13.96 -25.26
N PHE A 803 3.76 -14.12 -26.57
CA PHE A 803 4.63 -13.52 -27.59
C PHE A 803 3.84 -12.64 -28.57
N ASP A 804 4.30 -11.43 -28.88
CA ASP A 804 3.88 -10.66 -30.06
C ASP A 804 4.79 -11.04 -31.24
N ILE A 805 4.37 -12.06 -31.99
CA ILE A 805 5.10 -12.54 -33.17
C ILE A 805 4.54 -11.84 -34.41
N LYS A 806 5.41 -11.30 -35.27
CA LYS A 806 5.03 -10.71 -36.57
C LYS A 806 5.87 -11.33 -37.68
N ALA A 807 5.21 -11.83 -38.72
CA ALA A 807 5.84 -12.33 -39.92
C ALA A 807 4.92 -12.14 -41.14
N GLU A 808 5.49 -12.29 -42.34
CA GLU A 808 4.74 -12.21 -43.59
C GLU A 808 3.69 -13.34 -43.71
N GLN A 809 2.48 -12.99 -44.15
CA GLN A 809 1.37 -13.95 -44.24
C GLN A 809 1.69 -15.10 -45.22
N GLY A 810 1.54 -16.34 -44.75
CA GLY A 810 1.82 -17.56 -45.53
C GLY A 810 3.31 -17.94 -45.65
N ALA A 811 4.24 -17.17 -45.07
CA ALA A 811 5.66 -17.52 -45.05
C ALA A 811 6.02 -18.52 -43.92
N VAL A 812 5.22 -18.56 -42.85
CA VAL A 812 5.33 -19.54 -41.75
C VAL A 812 4.24 -20.60 -41.92
N ALA A 813 4.62 -21.87 -42.06
CA ALA A 813 3.70 -22.99 -42.16
C ALA A 813 3.24 -23.49 -40.78
N ALA A 814 4.12 -23.47 -39.78
CA ALA A 814 3.77 -23.83 -38.41
C ALA A 814 4.66 -23.10 -37.39
N VAL A 815 4.11 -22.85 -36.20
CA VAL A 815 4.84 -22.36 -35.02
C VAL A 815 4.60 -23.29 -33.84
N TYR A 816 5.67 -23.57 -33.10
CA TYR A 816 5.67 -24.38 -31.88
C TYR A 816 5.79 -23.41 -30.70
N LEU A 817 4.72 -23.27 -29.92
CA LEU A 817 4.65 -22.42 -28.74
C LEU A 817 4.99 -23.25 -27.50
N PRO A 818 6.00 -22.87 -26.69
CA PRO A 818 6.38 -23.63 -25.50
C PRO A 818 5.32 -23.58 -24.40
N HIS A 819 5.20 -24.67 -23.63
CA HIS A 819 4.43 -24.73 -22.39
C HIS A 819 5.14 -25.53 -21.31
N PHE A 820 4.89 -25.17 -20.06
CA PHE A 820 5.43 -25.84 -18.88
C PHE A 820 4.52 -26.94 -18.31
N VAL A 821 3.39 -27.28 -18.94
CA VAL A 821 2.55 -28.42 -18.50
C VAL A 821 3.24 -29.73 -18.85
N ASN A 822 3.47 -30.61 -17.86
CA ASN A 822 4.13 -31.89 -18.09
C ASN A 822 3.09 -32.98 -18.41
N LEU A 823 3.15 -33.52 -19.63
CA LEU A 823 2.20 -34.51 -20.13
C LEU A 823 2.73 -35.93 -19.90
N GLN A 824 1.91 -36.80 -19.30
CA GLN A 824 2.24 -38.23 -19.19
C GLN A 824 2.10 -38.91 -20.57
N GLU A 825 2.93 -39.93 -20.82
CA GLU A 825 2.94 -40.67 -22.09
C GLU A 825 1.56 -41.31 -22.38
N GLY A 826 0.82 -40.70 -23.31
CA GLY A 826 -0.54 -41.08 -23.69
C GLY A 826 -1.17 -40.06 -24.64
N GLN A 827 -2.34 -40.39 -25.19
CA GLN A 827 -3.08 -39.47 -26.05
C GLN A 827 -3.69 -38.34 -25.18
N VAL A 828 -3.12 -37.14 -25.27
CA VAL A 828 -3.63 -35.95 -24.59
C VAL A 828 -4.75 -35.34 -25.40
N ASP A 829 -5.89 -35.07 -24.76
CA ASP A 829 -7.03 -34.40 -25.36
C ASP A 829 -6.65 -32.94 -25.71
N THR A 830 -6.52 -32.66 -27.00
CA THR A 830 -6.13 -31.33 -27.51
C THR A 830 -7.14 -30.24 -27.14
N SER A 831 -8.39 -30.59 -26.81
CA SER A 831 -9.42 -29.64 -26.36
C SER A 831 -9.19 -29.06 -24.97
N TRP A 832 -8.17 -29.53 -24.24
CA TRP A 832 -7.77 -28.95 -22.96
C TRP A 832 -6.86 -27.74 -23.16
N PHE A 833 -6.12 -27.68 -24.27
CA PHE A 833 -5.23 -26.59 -24.62
C PHE A 833 -5.92 -25.63 -25.59
N HIS A 834 -5.75 -24.33 -25.36
CA HIS A 834 -6.22 -23.28 -26.27
C HIS A 834 -5.08 -22.31 -26.51
N VAL A 835 -4.85 -21.97 -27.77
CA VAL A 835 -3.97 -20.87 -28.15
C VAL A 835 -4.82 -19.60 -28.17
N VAL A 836 -4.47 -18.62 -27.35
CA VAL A 836 -5.20 -17.35 -27.28
C VAL A 836 -4.58 -16.34 -28.22
N HIS A 837 -5.42 -15.59 -28.92
CA HIS A 837 -5.04 -14.47 -29.77
C HIS A 837 -5.70 -13.19 -29.26
N PHE A 838 -4.89 -12.17 -28.96
CA PHE A 838 -5.37 -10.84 -28.60
C PHE A 838 -5.40 -9.94 -29.83
N GLN A 839 -6.61 -9.51 -30.23
CA GLN A 839 -6.84 -8.66 -31.40
C GLN A 839 -7.59 -7.39 -30.97
N ASP A 840 -7.55 -6.34 -31.80
CA ASP A 840 -8.19 -5.04 -31.47
C ASP A 840 -9.70 -5.14 -31.22
N TYR A 841 -10.36 -6.17 -31.78
CA TYR A 841 -11.80 -6.40 -31.68
C TYR A 841 -12.19 -7.40 -30.58
N GLY A 842 -11.23 -8.03 -29.89
CA GLY A 842 -11.51 -9.00 -28.83
C GLY A 842 -10.46 -10.10 -28.68
N VAL A 843 -10.84 -11.15 -27.95
CA VAL A 843 -10.00 -12.32 -27.67
C VAL A 843 -10.55 -13.54 -28.39
N VAL A 844 -9.71 -14.17 -29.21
CA VAL A 844 -10.03 -15.41 -29.92
C VAL A 844 -9.29 -16.57 -29.24
N LEU A 845 -9.96 -17.72 -29.11
CA LEU A 845 -9.34 -18.98 -28.65
C LEU A 845 -9.35 -19.96 -29.81
N GLU A 846 -8.17 -20.39 -30.22
CA GLU A 846 -7.95 -21.41 -31.24
C GLU A 846 -7.58 -22.74 -30.58
N VAL A 847 -8.08 -23.87 -31.12
CA VAL A 847 -7.70 -25.21 -30.66
C VAL A 847 -6.46 -25.63 -31.45
N PRO A 848 -5.35 -26.02 -30.80
CA PRO A 848 -4.11 -26.32 -31.50
C PRO A 848 -4.19 -27.60 -32.34
N ALA A 849 -3.43 -27.64 -33.43
CA ALA A 849 -3.38 -28.77 -34.35
C ALA A 849 -2.81 -30.03 -33.69
N ARG A 850 -1.80 -29.87 -32.82
CA ARG A 850 -1.27 -30.92 -31.93
C ARG A 850 -0.67 -30.32 -30.66
N VAL A 851 -0.62 -31.12 -29.62
CA VAL A 851 0.09 -30.82 -28.37
C VAL A 851 1.13 -31.92 -28.14
N GLU A 852 2.37 -31.51 -27.98
CA GLU A 852 3.55 -32.33 -27.70
C GLU A 852 4.01 -32.08 -26.25
N GLN A 853 4.99 -32.83 -25.73
CA GLN A 853 5.30 -32.83 -24.29
C GLN A 853 5.60 -31.44 -23.69
N CYS A 854 6.23 -30.54 -24.45
CA CYS A 854 6.57 -29.18 -24.03
C CYS A 854 6.10 -28.09 -25.03
N TYR A 855 5.35 -28.46 -26.08
CA TYR A 855 5.02 -27.55 -27.18
C TYR A 855 3.58 -27.72 -27.66
N THR A 856 2.90 -26.60 -27.90
CA THR A 856 1.60 -26.53 -28.58
C THR A 856 1.82 -26.02 -29.99
N VAL A 857 1.33 -26.74 -31.00
CA VAL A 857 1.61 -26.42 -32.41
C VAL A 857 0.41 -25.79 -33.09
N LEU A 858 0.66 -24.64 -33.71
CA LEU A 858 -0.31 -23.93 -34.57
C LEU A 858 0.15 -24.04 -36.02
N GLU A 859 -0.71 -24.58 -36.89
CA GLU A 859 -0.46 -24.70 -38.33
C GLU A 859 -1.19 -23.58 -39.08
N SER A 860 -0.53 -22.97 -40.08
CA SER A 860 -0.97 -21.74 -40.75
C SER A 860 -1.31 -20.57 -39.79
N PRO A 861 -0.41 -20.21 -38.86
CA PRO A 861 -0.70 -19.29 -37.75
C PRO A 861 -1.14 -17.89 -38.20
N THR A 862 -2.21 -17.35 -37.57
CA THR A 862 -2.49 -15.91 -37.63
C THR A 862 -1.71 -15.17 -36.56
N PHE A 863 -0.89 -14.20 -36.99
CA PHE A 863 0.01 -13.47 -36.11
C PHE A 863 -0.67 -12.33 -35.34
N SER A 864 -0.57 -12.41 -34.01
CA SER A 864 -1.01 -11.46 -33.00
C SER A 864 -0.21 -11.74 -31.71
N PRO A 865 -0.36 -10.96 -30.62
CA PRO A 865 0.02 -11.43 -29.30
C PRO A 865 -0.68 -12.77 -29.00
N VAL A 866 0.12 -13.81 -28.82
CA VAL A 866 -0.29 -15.22 -28.85
C VAL A 866 0.39 -16.01 -27.72
N GLY A 867 -0.36 -16.91 -27.07
CA GLY A 867 0.13 -17.70 -25.93
C GLY A 867 -0.77 -18.90 -25.61
N VAL A 868 -0.28 -19.80 -24.75
CA VAL A 868 -0.97 -21.07 -24.44
C VAL A 868 -1.72 -21.01 -23.12
N LEU A 869 -3.01 -21.36 -23.15
CA LEU A 869 -3.89 -21.52 -21.99
C LEU A 869 -4.33 -22.98 -21.83
N LEU A 870 -4.41 -23.44 -20.59
CA LEU A 870 -4.99 -24.73 -20.21
C LEU A 870 -6.37 -24.53 -19.58
N LYS A 871 -7.39 -25.23 -20.08
CA LYS A 871 -8.76 -25.20 -19.56
C LYS A 871 -8.83 -25.86 -18.17
N SER A 872 -9.41 -25.14 -17.21
CA SER A 872 -9.29 -25.45 -15.78
C SER A 872 -10.64 -25.73 -15.13
N MET A 873 -10.82 -26.97 -14.68
CA MET A 873 -11.90 -27.33 -13.74
C MET A 873 -11.51 -26.85 -12.33
N LEU A 874 -12.38 -26.08 -11.65
CA LEU A 874 -12.09 -25.45 -10.35
C LEU A 874 -11.64 -26.43 -9.24
N ALA A 875 -12.03 -27.70 -9.31
CA ALA A 875 -11.64 -28.73 -8.34
C ALA A 875 -10.21 -29.28 -8.52
N VAL A 876 -9.56 -29.06 -9.68
CA VAL A 876 -8.36 -29.84 -10.09
C VAL A 876 -7.08 -28.99 -10.22
N ARG A 877 -7.15 -27.65 -10.04
CA ARG A 877 -5.99 -26.73 -10.19
C ARG A 877 -4.71 -27.16 -9.44
N HIS A 878 -4.84 -27.82 -8.30
CA HIS A 878 -3.72 -28.24 -7.44
C HIS A 878 -3.02 -29.54 -7.88
N PHE A 879 -3.46 -30.18 -8.96
CA PHE A 879 -2.98 -31.50 -9.41
C PHE A 879 -2.38 -31.51 -10.82
N ILE A 880 -2.20 -30.35 -11.45
CA ILE A 880 -1.57 -30.25 -12.77
C ILE A 880 -0.04 -30.30 -12.59
N PRO A 881 0.64 -31.36 -13.07
CA PRO A 881 2.10 -31.43 -13.01
C PRO A 881 2.71 -30.46 -14.02
N ILE A 882 3.77 -29.75 -13.61
CA ILE A 882 4.50 -28.81 -14.45
C ILE A 882 6.02 -29.05 -14.43
N SER A 883 6.64 -28.72 -15.55
CA SER A 883 8.06 -28.42 -15.69
C SER A 883 8.37 -27.12 -14.94
N SER A 884 9.47 -27.11 -14.19
CA SER A 884 9.86 -26.00 -13.33
C SER A 884 11.37 -25.82 -13.33
N VAL A 885 11.83 -24.63 -12.99
CA VAL A 885 13.25 -24.29 -12.94
C VAL A 885 13.58 -23.69 -11.58
N THR A 886 14.68 -24.16 -10.99
CA THR A 886 15.30 -23.53 -9.83
C THR A 886 16.40 -22.60 -10.33
N LEU A 887 16.30 -21.30 -10.04
CA LEU A 887 17.36 -20.33 -10.34
C LEU A 887 18.08 -19.97 -9.05
N ILE A 888 19.41 -19.89 -9.11
CA ILE A 888 20.24 -19.50 -7.97
C ILE A 888 21.12 -18.35 -8.42
N TYR A 889 21.12 -17.27 -7.66
CA TYR A 889 22.01 -16.12 -7.87
C TYR A 889 22.83 -15.88 -6.61
N TYR A 890 24.04 -15.34 -6.74
CA TYR A 890 24.89 -14.97 -5.62
C TYR A 890 25.46 -13.56 -5.73
N TYR A 891 25.63 -12.91 -4.59
CA TYR A 891 26.34 -11.65 -4.45
C TYR A 891 27.44 -11.79 -3.38
N LEU A 892 28.63 -11.24 -3.69
CA LEU A 892 29.80 -11.26 -2.84
C LEU A 892 29.93 -9.93 -2.08
N ASN A 893 29.69 -9.95 -0.77
CA ASN A 893 30.06 -8.85 0.11
C ASN A 893 31.41 -9.16 0.80
N LEU A 894 32.06 -8.17 1.39
CA LEU A 894 33.43 -8.24 1.93
C LEU A 894 33.66 -9.28 3.07
N LYS A 895 32.60 -9.93 3.55
CA LYS A 895 32.66 -11.02 4.55
C LYS A 895 31.63 -12.14 4.33
N ASP A 896 30.45 -11.83 3.80
CA ASP A 896 29.32 -12.77 3.66
C ASP A 896 28.92 -12.97 2.20
N VAL A 897 28.38 -14.15 1.87
CA VAL A 897 27.75 -14.46 0.57
C VAL A 897 26.24 -14.50 0.75
N THR A 898 25.51 -13.70 -0.03
CA THR A 898 24.04 -13.79 -0.10
C THR A 898 23.66 -14.57 -1.34
N LEU A 899 22.70 -15.49 -1.22
CA LEU A 899 22.13 -16.23 -2.35
C LEU A 899 20.63 -15.93 -2.46
N HIS A 900 20.12 -15.77 -3.68
CA HIS A 900 18.69 -15.81 -3.97
C HIS A 900 18.35 -17.12 -4.68
N LEU A 901 17.36 -17.86 -4.16
CA LEU A 901 16.84 -19.08 -4.78
C LEU A 901 15.39 -18.86 -5.23
N TYR A 902 15.14 -18.92 -6.54
CA TYR A 902 13.80 -18.87 -7.13
C TYR A 902 13.33 -20.28 -7.48
N LEU A 903 12.02 -20.51 -7.40
CA LEU A 903 11.37 -21.71 -7.89
C LEU A 903 10.17 -21.30 -8.76
N ILE A 904 10.32 -21.40 -10.08
CA ILE A 904 9.36 -20.89 -11.07
C ILE A 904 8.91 -22.00 -12.04
N PRO A 905 7.78 -21.85 -12.74
CA PRO A 905 7.50 -22.62 -13.95
C PRO A 905 8.61 -22.45 -15.00
N ASP A 906 8.78 -23.42 -15.89
CA ASP A 906 9.76 -23.30 -17.00
C ASP A 906 9.24 -22.34 -18.10
N ASP A 907 9.28 -21.06 -17.78
CA ASP A 907 8.90 -19.94 -18.65
C ASP A 907 10.13 -19.06 -18.88
N CYS A 908 10.59 -19.01 -20.14
CA CYS A 908 11.76 -18.25 -20.56
C CYS A 908 11.63 -16.75 -20.29
N THR A 909 10.41 -16.22 -20.24
CA THR A 909 10.13 -14.79 -20.04
C THR A 909 10.25 -14.40 -18.57
N ILE A 910 9.77 -15.26 -17.67
CA ILE A 910 9.96 -15.10 -16.22
C ILE A 910 11.45 -15.23 -15.88
N ARG A 911 12.10 -16.29 -16.40
CA ARG A 911 13.53 -16.53 -16.18
C ARG A 911 14.38 -15.33 -16.56
N LYS A 912 14.15 -14.78 -17.76
CA LYS A 912 14.87 -13.64 -18.28
C LYS A 912 14.57 -12.33 -17.53
N ALA A 913 13.34 -12.12 -17.08
CA ALA A 913 13.02 -10.97 -16.22
C ALA A 913 13.77 -11.03 -14.88
N ILE A 914 13.93 -12.22 -14.30
CA ILE A 914 14.76 -12.42 -13.10
C ILE A 914 16.25 -12.21 -13.43
N ASP A 915 16.77 -12.79 -14.53
CA ASP A 915 18.16 -12.58 -14.97
C ASP A 915 18.47 -11.06 -15.14
N GLU A 916 17.56 -10.30 -15.76
CA GLU A 916 17.66 -8.84 -15.93
C GLU A 916 17.50 -8.05 -14.62
N GLU A 917 16.76 -8.55 -13.64
CA GLU A 917 16.58 -7.92 -12.32
C GLU A 917 17.83 -8.14 -11.45
N GLU A 918 18.29 -9.38 -11.33
CA GLU A 918 19.46 -9.78 -10.55
C GLU A 918 20.76 -9.16 -11.10
N MET A 919 20.93 -9.10 -12.43
CA MET A 919 22.08 -8.43 -13.04
C MET A 919 22.16 -6.93 -12.70
N ARG A 920 21.03 -6.23 -12.50
CA ARG A 920 21.04 -4.81 -12.05
C ARG A 920 21.61 -4.66 -10.65
N PHE A 921 21.44 -5.66 -9.80
CA PHE A 921 21.97 -5.71 -8.44
C PHE A 921 23.34 -6.39 -8.34
N GLN A 922 24.02 -6.62 -9.46
CA GLN A 922 25.34 -7.26 -9.56
C GLN A 922 25.38 -8.71 -9.04
N PHE A 923 24.23 -9.37 -8.97
CA PHE A 923 24.16 -10.79 -8.66
C PHE A 923 24.57 -11.62 -9.88
N VAL A 924 25.29 -12.72 -9.64
CA VAL A 924 25.79 -13.64 -10.67
C VAL A 924 25.03 -14.96 -10.57
N ARG A 925 24.58 -15.49 -11.71
CA ARG A 925 23.80 -16.74 -11.75
C ARG A 925 24.68 -17.98 -11.59
N ILE A 926 24.26 -18.90 -10.74
CA ILE A 926 24.84 -20.24 -10.60
C ILE A 926 23.94 -21.21 -11.36
N HIS A 927 24.47 -21.80 -12.44
CA HIS A 927 23.75 -22.79 -13.22
C HIS A 927 23.71 -24.13 -12.46
N LYS A 928 22.50 -24.58 -12.13
CA LYS A 928 22.21 -25.91 -11.55
C LYS A 928 21.06 -26.56 -12.34
N PRO A 929 21.00 -27.90 -12.40
CA PRO A 929 19.93 -28.59 -13.13
C PRO A 929 18.55 -28.30 -12.51
N PRO A 930 17.46 -28.35 -13.29
CA PRO A 930 16.10 -28.19 -12.79
C PRO A 930 15.67 -29.37 -11.89
N PRO A 931 14.56 -29.23 -11.13
CA PRO A 931 13.90 -30.35 -10.45
C PRO A 931 13.60 -31.50 -11.41
N VAL A 932 13.93 -32.73 -11.00
CA VAL A 932 13.71 -33.96 -11.82
C VAL A 932 12.28 -34.48 -11.66
N ASP A 933 11.67 -34.20 -10.50
CA ASP A 933 10.28 -34.52 -10.20
C ASP A 933 9.33 -33.42 -10.69
N SER A 934 8.20 -33.79 -11.30
CA SER A 934 7.09 -32.87 -11.56
C SER A 934 6.65 -32.13 -10.29
N LEU A 935 6.53 -30.81 -10.39
CA LEU A 935 5.98 -29.95 -9.35
C LEU A 935 4.55 -29.52 -9.71
N TYR A 936 3.83 -28.94 -8.76
CA TYR A 936 2.40 -28.63 -8.91
C TYR A 936 2.13 -27.16 -8.60
N ILE A 937 1.41 -26.49 -9.50
CA ILE A 937 0.96 -25.10 -9.27
C ILE A 937 0.02 -25.04 -8.06
N GLY A 938 0.20 -24.02 -7.22
CA GLY A 938 -0.50 -23.85 -5.94
C GLY A 938 -0.01 -24.77 -4.81
N SER A 939 1.05 -25.55 -5.03
CA SER A 939 1.72 -26.30 -3.96
C SER A 939 2.90 -25.52 -3.37
N ARG A 940 3.24 -25.86 -2.13
CA ARG A 940 4.29 -25.19 -1.35
C ARG A 940 5.45 -26.11 -1.06
N TYR A 941 6.64 -25.55 -1.18
CA TYR A 941 7.90 -26.25 -1.06
C TYR A 941 8.79 -25.58 -0.01
N ILE A 942 9.57 -26.37 0.72
CA ILE A 942 10.45 -25.92 1.80
C ILE A 942 11.89 -25.90 1.31
N VAL A 943 12.52 -24.73 1.34
CA VAL A 943 13.95 -24.53 1.08
C VAL A 943 14.73 -24.77 2.37
N SER A 944 15.73 -25.64 2.30
CA SER A 944 16.58 -26.02 3.43
C SER A 944 18.03 -26.23 2.99
N ALA A 945 18.96 -26.21 3.94
CA ALA A 945 20.40 -26.38 3.69
C ALA A 945 21.02 -27.44 4.60
N SER A 946 22.16 -28.01 4.19
CA SER A 946 22.93 -28.97 5.00
C SER A 946 23.66 -28.36 6.19
N LYS A 947 23.82 -27.03 6.21
CA LYS A 947 24.31 -26.24 7.36
C LYS A 947 23.15 -25.45 7.94
N ASN A 948 23.22 -25.10 9.22
CA ASN A 948 22.29 -24.13 9.81
C ASN A 948 22.57 -22.74 9.23
N LEU A 949 21.87 -22.41 8.16
CA LEU A 949 21.89 -21.12 7.49
C LEU A 949 20.57 -20.39 7.75
N GLU A 950 20.63 -19.07 7.73
CA GLU A 950 19.44 -18.23 7.72
C GLU A 950 18.87 -18.22 6.30
N ILE A 951 17.61 -18.65 6.17
CA ILE A 951 16.87 -18.79 4.91
C ILE A 951 15.52 -18.10 5.11
N ILE A 952 15.22 -17.07 4.32
CA ILE A 952 14.05 -16.22 4.48
C ILE A 952 13.39 -15.94 3.11
N PRO A 953 12.11 -16.30 2.90
CA PRO A 953 11.33 -17.29 3.62
C PRO A 953 11.86 -18.71 3.38
N LYS A 954 11.59 -19.65 4.30
CA LYS A 954 11.84 -21.09 4.08
C LYS A 954 10.77 -21.77 3.22
N GLU A 955 9.63 -21.13 2.98
CA GLU A 955 8.48 -21.71 2.27
C GLU A 955 8.19 -20.89 1.01
N LEU A 956 8.26 -21.55 -0.16
CA LEU A 956 7.95 -20.97 -1.46
C LEU A 956 6.69 -21.62 -2.02
N GLU A 957 5.75 -20.80 -2.51
CA GLU A 957 4.55 -21.26 -3.22
C GLU A 957 4.78 -21.20 -4.73
N LEU A 958 4.73 -22.35 -5.40
CA LEU A 958 4.91 -22.43 -6.84
C LEU A 958 3.63 -21.95 -7.53
N CYS A 959 3.66 -20.74 -8.08
CA CYS A 959 2.55 -20.12 -8.78
C CYS A 959 3.04 -19.44 -10.06
N TYR A 960 2.17 -19.33 -11.07
CA TYR A 960 2.48 -18.50 -12.24
C TYR A 960 2.33 -17.02 -11.86
N ARG A 961 3.35 -16.22 -12.17
CA ARG A 961 3.39 -14.77 -11.99
C ARG A 961 3.96 -14.15 -13.25
N SER A 962 3.26 -13.19 -13.83
CA SER A 962 3.67 -12.60 -15.11
C SER A 962 5.06 -11.94 -15.01
N PRO A 963 5.85 -11.81 -16.09
CA PRO A 963 7.23 -11.29 -16.02
C PRO A 963 7.40 -9.87 -15.45
N ARG A 964 6.32 -9.07 -15.38
CA ARG A 964 6.32 -7.75 -14.72
C ARG A 964 5.94 -7.78 -13.24
N GLU A 965 5.52 -8.92 -12.72
CA GLU A 965 5.19 -9.15 -11.32
C GLU A 965 6.43 -9.66 -10.56
N SER A 966 6.63 -9.20 -9.32
CA SER A 966 7.73 -9.66 -8.47
C SER A 966 7.63 -11.16 -8.21
N GLN A 967 8.69 -11.88 -8.56
CA GLN A 967 8.78 -13.33 -8.41
C GLN A 967 9.09 -13.71 -6.95
N LEU A 968 8.75 -14.94 -6.55
CA LEU A 968 9.03 -15.44 -5.20
C LEU A 968 10.39 -16.12 -5.13
N PHE A 969 11.21 -15.72 -4.16
CA PHE A 969 12.51 -16.32 -3.87
C PHE A 969 12.76 -16.46 -2.37
N SER A 970 13.71 -17.33 -2.04
CA SER A 970 14.32 -17.44 -0.70
C SER A 970 15.68 -16.78 -0.72
N GLU A 971 15.89 -15.79 0.14
CA GLU A 971 17.21 -15.25 0.45
C GLU A 971 17.92 -16.18 1.44
N ILE A 972 19.20 -16.45 1.21
CA ILE A 972 20.03 -17.38 2.00
C ILE A 972 21.34 -16.69 2.36
N TYR A 973 21.57 -16.51 3.66
CA TYR A 973 22.77 -15.84 4.18
C TYR A 973 23.85 -16.87 4.54
N VAL A 974 25.06 -16.68 4.00
CA VAL A 974 26.20 -17.58 4.17
C VAL A 974 27.43 -16.82 4.67
N GLY A 975 27.72 -16.94 5.96
CA GLY A 975 28.80 -16.16 6.60
C GLY A 975 30.24 -16.60 6.27
N HIS A 976 30.47 -17.85 5.85
CA HIS A 976 31.77 -18.28 5.32
C HIS A 976 31.65 -19.54 4.45
N MET A 977 32.22 -19.50 3.24
CA MET A 977 32.12 -20.54 2.20
C MET A 977 33.35 -21.48 2.21
N ASP A 978 33.76 -22.00 3.37
CA ASP A 978 34.94 -22.88 3.49
C ASP A 978 34.70 -24.33 3.04
N SER A 979 33.43 -24.72 2.91
CA SER A 979 33.04 -26.06 2.49
C SER A 979 31.65 -26.02 1.84
N GLY A 980 31.44 -26.91 0.86
CA GLY A 980 30.26 -26.88 0.00
C GLY A 980 28.92 -26.94 0.76
N ILE A 981 27.93 -26.22 0.25
CA ILE A 981 26.61 -26.09 0.86
C ILE A 981 25.60 -26.86 0.02
N LYS A 982 24.89 -27.80 0.65
CA LYS A 982 23.84 -28.56 -0.02
C LYS A 982 22.50 -27.89 0.21
N LEU A 983 21.91 -27.30 -0.83
CA LEU A 983 20.55 -26.78 -0.82
C LEU A 983 19.56 -27.89 -1.21
N ARG A 984 18.37 -27.84 -0.62
CA ARG A 984 17.30 -28.82 -0.78
C ARG A 984 15.95 -28.13 -0.88
N ILE A 985 15.11 -28.63 -1.76
CA ILE A 985 13.69 -28.27 -1.87
C ILE A 985 12.87 -29.52 -1.58
N THR A 986 12.04 -29.49 -0.54
CA THR A 986 11.11 -30.59 -0.19
C THR A 986 9.66 -30.16 -0.33
N ASP A 987 8.76 -31.08 -0.66
CA ASP A 987 7.31 -30.85 -0.69
C ASP A 987 6.78 -30.73 0.75
N LYS A 988 6.03 -29.65 1.06
CA LYS A 988 5.54 -29.37 2.41
C LYS A 988 4.50 -30.38 2.91
N LYS A 989 3.72 -31.02 2.02
CA LYS A 989 2.63 -31.94 2.39
C LYS A 989 3.12 -33.33 2.79
N ASN A 990 4.15 -33.83 2.10
CA ASN A 990 4.63 -35.21 2.25
C ASN A 990 6.12 -35.32 2.66
N GLY A 991 6.86 -34.22 2.68
CA GLY A 991 8.29 -34.19 3.05
C GLY A 991 9.24 -34.71 1.98
N ASN A 992 8.75 -35.11 0.81
CA ASN A 992 9.57 -35.70 -0.25
C ASN A 992 10.57 -34.68 -0.81
N LEU A 993 11.82 -35.11 -1.00
CA LEU A 993 12.86 -34.33 -1.66
C LEU A 993 12.56 -34.20 -3.15
N LYS A 994 12.44 -32.96 -3.63
CA LYS A 994 12.11 -32.64 -5.03
C LYS A 994 13.29 -32.13 -5.83
N TRP A 995 14.24 -31.46 -5.18
CA TRP A 995 15.47 -31.00 -5.79
C TRP A 995 16.56 -30.86 -4.73
N GLU A 996 17.81 -31.12 -5.12
CA GLU A 996 18.98 -31.00 -4.27
C GLU A 996 20.19 -30.57 -5.12
N ALA A 997 20.93 -29.55 -4.69
CA ALA A 997 22.15 -29.10 -5.34
C ALA A 997 23.26 -28.82 -4.33
N LEU A 998 24.49 -29.15 -4.69
CA LEU A 998 25.69 -28.77 -3.95
C LEU A 998 26.30 -27.51 -4.59
N LEU A 999 26.55 -26.49 -3.78
CA LEU A 999 27.26 -25.26 -4.12
C LEU A 999 28.70 -25.38 -3.61
N ASN A 1000 29.70 -25.33 -4.49
CA ASN A 1000 31.10 -25.48 -4.11
C ASN A 1000 31.87 -24.13 -4.14
N PRO A 1001 32.90 -23.94 -3.28
CA PRO A 1001 33.67 -22.69 -3.25
C PRO A 1001 34.47 -22.40 -4.52
N GLU A 1002 34.75 -23.42 -5.34
CA GLU A 1002 35.53 -23.35 -6.58
C GLU A 1002 34.67 -23.04 -7.83
N GLU A 1003 33.33 -23.10 -7.74
CA GLU A 1003 32.41 -22.75 -8.84
C GLU A 1003 32.34 -21.22 -9.11
N LYS A 1004 33.29 -20.45 -8.58
CA LYS A 1004 33.30 -18.97 -8.55
C LYS A 1004 33.80 -18.29 -9.84
N GLY A 1005 34.08 -19.03 -10.92
CA GLY A 1005 34.55 -18.38 -12.15
C GLY A 1005 34.97 -19.31 -13.29
N ASP A 1006 34.06 -20.13 -13.83
CA ASP A 1006 34.26 -20.68 -15.18
C ASP A 1006 32.95 -20.74 -15.98
N GLN A 1007 33.01 -20.34 -17.25
CA GLN A 1007 31.89 -20.40 -18.19
C GLN A 1007 31.98 -21.73 -18.95
N ARG A 1008 31.10 -22.67 -18.56
CA ARG A 1008 30.99 -24.09 -18.97
C ARG A 1008 31.81 -25.05 -18.10
N CYS A 1009 31.13 -25.86 -17.29
CA CYS A 1009 31.64 -27.16 -16.87
C CYS A 1009 30.53 -28.20 -16.65
N THR A 1010 30.87 -29.47 -16.90
CA THR A 1010 29.96 -30.62 -17.01
C THR A 1010 29.47 -31.17 -15.67
N VAL A 1011 28.18 -31.53 -15.60
CA VAL A 1011 27.58 -32.21 -14.44
C VAL A 1011 27.83 -33.72 -14.48
N GLN A 1012 28.53 -34.28 -13.49
CA GLN A 1012 28.46 -35.71 -13.19
C GLN A 1012 27.29 -35.99 -12.23
N ILE A 1013 26.23 -36.64 -12.74
CA ILE A 1013 25.10 -37.09 -11.93
C ILE A 1013 25.52 -38.36 -11.15
N LYS A 1014 25.65 -38.27 -9.82
CA LYS A 1014 25.72 -39.46 -8.97
C LYS A 1014 24.32 -40.01 -8.74
N TYR A 1015 23.98 -41.07 -9.49
CA TYR A 1015 22.84 -41.93 -9.18
C TYR A 1015 22.96 -42.51 -7.77
N VAL A 1016 21.94 -42.29 -6.93
CA VAL A 1016 21.71 -43.12 -5.73
C VAL A 1016 20.76 -44.24 -6.12
N LEU A 1017 21.30 -45.27 -6.78
CA LEU A 1017 20.59 -46.53 -7.02
C LEU A 1017 20.39 -47.25 -5.66
N LYS A 1018 19.16 -47.21 -5.13
CA LYS A 1018 18.73 -48.16 -4.08
C LYS A 1018 18.45 -49.53 -4.71
N ASN A 1019 19.50 -50.24 -5.08
CA ASN A 1019 19.35 -51.65 -5.44
C ASN A 1019 19.17 -52.49 -4.17
N LYS A 1020 17.93 -52.96 -3.94
CA LYS A 1020 17.67 -54.14 -3.12
C LYS A 1020 18.41 -55.32 -3.75
N THR A 1021 19.28 -55.97 -2.99
CA THR A 1021 19.87 -57.25 -3.38
C THR A 1021 18.80 -58.32 -3.51
N ARG A 1022 18.86 -59.09 -4.59
CA ARG A 1022 18.03 -60.28 -4.82
C ARG A 1022 18.93 -61.50 -4.71
N THR A 1023 18.66 -62.37 -3.75
CA THR A 1023 19.14 -63.76 -3.77
C THR A 1023 18.03 -64.65 -4.29
N GLU A 1024 18.41 -65.52 -5.22
CA GLU A 1024 17.84 -66.81 -5.66
C GLU A 1024 16.75 -67.41 -4.71
N GLN A 1025 15.66 -68.03 -5.17
CA GLN A 1025 15.57 -69.17 -6.11
C GLN A 1025 14.09 -69.48 -6.48
N THR A 1026 13.85 -70.38 -7.46
CA THR A 1026 12.59 -71.14 -7.81
C THR A 1026 11.31 -70.33 -8.11
N VAL A 1027 10.66 -70.37 -9.29
CA VAL A 1027 10.04 -71.49 -10.08
C VAL A 1027 8.69 -71.96 -9.48
N GLU A 1028 7.72 -72.26 -10.36
CA GLU A 1028 6.34 -72.75 -10.10
C GLU A 1028 5.36 -71.71 -9.47
N GLU A 1029 4.04 -71.63 -9.79
CA GLU A 1029 3.21 -72.25 -10.85
C GLU A 1029 1.79 -71.58 -10.91
N PHE A 1030 0.97 -71.87 -11.95
CA PHE A 1030 -0.48 -71.56 -12.13
C PHE A 1030 -0.94 -70.07 -12.03
N MET A 1031 -1.66 -69.45 -12.99
CA MET A 1031 -3.01 -69.76 -13.53
C MET A 1031 -4.08 -69.87 -12.40
N GLU A 1032 -5.28 -69.29 -12.48
CA GLU A 1032 -6.15 -69.16 -13.65
C GLU A 1032 -6.85 -67.77 -13.73
N ASP A 1033 -6.94 -67.26 -14.95
CA ASP A 1033 -8.08 -66.46 -15.42
C ASP A 1033 -9.15 -67.45 -15.89
N PRO A 1034 -10.46 -67.22 -15.64
CA PRO A 1034 -11.33 -67.30 -16.81
C PRO A 1034 -12.49 -66.28 -16.87
N PHE A 1035 -12.45 -65.53 -17.98
CA PHE A 1035 -13.51 -65.41 -18.98
C PHE A 1035 -14.74 -64.50 -18.75
N TYR A 1036 -14.77 -63.46 -19.61
CA TYR A 1036 -15.88 -63.07 -20.50
C TYR A 1036 -17.23 -62.54 -19.96
N ALA A 1037 -17.38 -61.23 -20.15
CA ALA A 1037 -18.42 -60.59 -20.96
C ALA A 1037 -19.92 -60.73 -20.58
N GLN A 1038 -20.55 -59.58 -20.28
CA GLN A 1038 -21.32 -58.83 -21.30
C GLN A 1038 -21.65 -57.40 -20.84
N CYS A 1039 -22.05 -56.55 -21.79
CA CYS A 1039 -22.26 -55.11 -21.60
C CYS A 1039 -23.65 -54.74 -21.01
N GLN A 1040 -23.77 -53.46 -20.63
CA GLN A 1040 -24.99 -52.67 -20.35
C GLN A 1040 -25.56 -52.70 -18.91
N SER A 1041 -25.15 -51.73 -18.09
CA SER A 1041 -26.05 -50.65 -17.60
C SER A 1041 -25.29 -49.66 -16.70
N SER A 1042 -25.70 -48.40 -16.73
CA SER A 1042 -25.12 -47.27 -15.97
C SER A 1042 -25.97 -46.93 -14.73
N PRO A 1043 -25.56 -45.95 -13.90
CA PRO A 1043 -24.41 -45.90 -12.99
C PRO A 1043 -24.89 -45.86 -11.51
N LEU A 1044 -24.03 -45.97 -10.49
CA LEU A 1044 -24.31 -45.47 -9.11
C LEU A 1044 -23.06 -45.44 -8.19
N ASP A 1045 -23.00 -44.38 -7.39
CA ASP A 1045 -22.37 -44.17 -6.06
C ASP A 1045 -20.89 -44.49 -5.75
N ALA A 1046 -20.16 -43.43 -5.38
CA ALA A 1046 -19.03 -43.46 -4.46
C ALA A 1046 -19.50 -43.04 -3.04
N PRO A 1047 -18.93 -43.58 -1.94
CA PRO A 1047 -19.51 -43.45 -0.60
C PRO A 1047 -19.30 -42.06 0.03
N ALA A 1048 -20.33 -41.57 0.73
CA ALA A 1048 -20.26 -40.33 1.48
C ALA A 1048 -19.38 -40.44 2.73
N LEU A 1049 -18.48 -39.48 2.93
CA LEU A 1049 -17.63 -39.35 4.13
C LEU A 1049 -18.49 -39.27 5.41
N SER A 1050 -18.13 -40.05 6.43
CA SER A 1050 -18.83 -40.05 7.72
C SER A 1050 -18.62 -38.75 8.49
N HIS A 1051 -19.64 -38.33 9.23
CA HIS A 1051 -19.60 -37.08 9.99
C HIS A 1051 -18.78 -37.24 11.29
N PHE A 1052 -18.05 -36.21 11.71
CA PHE A 1052 -17.19 -36.21 12.93
C PHE A 1052 -17.89 -36.83 14.16
N VAL A 1053 -19.15 -36.45 14.39
CA VAL A 1053 -19.97 -36.94 15.52
C VAL A 1053 -20.22 -38.45 15.47
N ASP A 1054 -20.32 -39.04 14.28
CA ASP A 1054 -20.43 -40.50 14.11
C ASP A 1054 -19.05 -41.17 14.25
N GLN A 1055 -18.02 -40.58 13.65
CA GLN A 1055 -16.62 -41.06 13.69
C GLN A 1055 -16.07 -41.15 15.12
N HIS A 1056 -16.43 -40.19 15.99
CA HIS A 1056 -15.94 -40.10 17.37
C HIS A 1056 -16.99 -40.52 18.43
N ARG A 1057 -18.09 -41.18 18.02
CA ARG A 1057 -19.24 -41.48 18.88
C ARG A 1057 -18.88 -42.14 20.20
N GLU A 1058 -18.03 -43.18 20.18
CA GLU A 1058 -17.65 -43.92 21.40
C GLU A 1058 -16.82 -43.06 22.36
N GLN A 1059 -15.91 -42.25 21.81
CA GLN A 1059 -15.04 -41.35 22.56
C GLN A 1059 -15.86 -40.21 23.20
N LEU A 1060 -16.87 -39.70 22.49
CA LEU A 1060 -17.84 -38.74 23.03
C LEU A 1060 -18.72 -39.36 24.13
N VAL A 1061 -19.19 -40.60 23.97
CA VAL A 1061 -19.95 -41.32 25.02
C VAL A 1061 -19.10 -41.52 26.29
N ALA A 1062 -17.82 -41.87 26.13
CA ALA A 1062 -16.95 -42.19 27.26
C ALA A 1062 -16.42 -40.96 28.01
N ARG A 1063 -16.21 -39.83 27.31
CA ARG A 1063 -15.41 -38.69 27.82
C ARG A 1063 -16.18 -37.39 28.04
N VAL A 1064 -17.44 -37.28 27.61
CA VAL A 1064 -18.29 -36.13 27.99
C VAL A 1064 -18.61 -36.20 29.48
N THR A 1065 -18.29 -35.13 30.22
CA THR A 1065 -18.36 -35.10 31.68
C THR A 1065 -19.70 -34.58 32.22
N SER A 1066 -20.40 -33.71 31.46
CA SER A 1066 -21.73 -33.21 31.81
C SER A 1066 -22.64 -33.17 30.58
N VAL A 1067 -23.82 -33.77 30.67
CA VAL A 1067 -24.72 -33.92 29.50
C VAL A 1067 -25.89 -32.95 29.54
N ASP A 1068 -26.31 -32.50 30.72
CA ASP A 1068 -27.51 -31.65 30.82
C ASP A 1068 -27.33 -30.27 30.12
N PRO A 1069 -26.19 -29.56 30.24
CA PRO A 1069 -25.94 -28.33 29.47
C PRO A 1069 -25.78 -28.55 27.95
N LEU A 1070 -25.52 -29.78 27.52
CA LEU A 1070 -25.50 -30.17 26.11
C LEU A 1070 -26.94 -30.42 25.62
N LEU A 1071 -27.76 -31.11 26.41
CA LEU A 1071 -29.18 -31.33 26.09
C LEU A 1071 -29.97 -30.03 26.04
N ASP A 1072 -29.73 -29.09 26.95
CA ASP A 1072 -30.41 -27.79 26.97
C ASP A 1072 -30.14 -26.96 25.70
N LYS A 1073 -28.97 -27.16 25.07
CA LYS A 1073 -28.62 -26.52 23.78
C LYS A 1073 -29.18 -27.25 22.56
N LEU A 1074 -29.66 -28.48 22.72
CA LEU A 1074 -30.21 -29.32 21.66
C LEU A 1074 -31.74 -29.44 21.72
N LEU A 1075 -32.37 -29.08 22.84
CA LEU A 1075 -33.83 -29.00 23.01
C LEU A 1075 -34.42 -27.93 22.11
N GLY A 1076 -35.25 -28.35 21.15
CA GLY A 1076 -35.80 -27.51 20.08
C GLY A 1076 -35.09 -27.73 18.74
N PRO A 1077 -33.80 -27.37 18.58
CA PRO A 1077 -33.09 -27.48 17.31
C PRO A 1077 -32.85 -28.91 16.82
N VAL A 1078 -32.60 -29.88 17.72
CA VAL A 1078 -32.27 -31.28 17.36
C VAL A 1078 -33.11 -32.31 18.14
N LEU A 1079 -33.55 -31.99 19.36
CA LEU A 1079 -34.32 -32.88 20.23
C LEU A 1079 -35.71 -32.32 20.49
N ARG A 1080 -36.73 -33.18 20.38
CA ARG A 1080 -38.08 -32.89 20.89
C ARG A 1080 -38.11 -33.07 22.41
N GLU A 1081 -39.06 -32.42 23.07
CA GLU A 1081 -39.22 -32.42 24.53
C GLU A 1081 -39.36 -33.84 25.12
N GLU A 1082 -40.11 -34.73 24.46
CA GLU A 1082 -40.15 -36.16 24.82
C GLU A 1082 -38.79 -36.87 24.73
N GLN A 1083 -37.95 -36.51 23.76
CA GLN A 1083 -36.63 -37.13 23.58
C GLN A 1083 -35.66 -36.60 24.64
N TYR A 1084 -35.71 -35.30 24.94
CA TYR A 1084 -34.94 -34.66 26.01
C TYR A 1084 -35.20 -35.36 27.35
N GLU A 1085 -36.46 -35.51 27.77
CA GLU A 1085 -36.78 -36.20 29.03
C GLU A 1085 -36.41 -37.69 29.00
N LYS A 1086 -36.57 -38.38 27.85
CA LYS A 1086 -36.10 -39.77 27.67
C LYS A 1086 -34.57 -39.93 27.75
N VAL A 1087 -33.78 -38.89 27.48
CA VAL A 1087 -32.33 -38.89 27.79
C VAL A 1087 -32.09 -38.56 29.26
N ARG A 1088 -32.70 -37.47 29.75
CA ARG A 1088 -32.51 -36.93 31.10
C ARG A 1088 -32.81 -37.95 32.20
N ALA A 1089 -33.80 -38.82 31.98
CA ALA A 1089 -34.18 -39.92 32.86
C ALA A 1089 -33.12 -41.05 33.00
N LYS A 1090 -31.96 -40.97 32.33
CA LYS A 1090 -30.85 -41.90 32.54
C LYS A 1090 -29.96 -41.48 33.71
N SER A 1091 -29.61 -42.44 34.56
CA SER A 1091 -28.91 -42.23 35.83
C SER A 1091 -27.42 -41.90 35.70
N THR A 1092 -26.76 -42.26 34.59
CA THR A 1092 -25.33 -41.98 34.38
C THR A 1092 -25.10 -41.10 33.16
N THR A 1093 -24.05 -40.27 33.20
CA THR A 1093 -23.63 -39.40 32.08
C THR A 1093 -23.38 -40.20 30.79
N GLN A 1094 -22.79 -41.38 30.90
CA GLN A 1094 -22.55 -42.26 29.75
C GLN A 1094 -23.86 -42.83 29.18
N ASP A 1095 -24.81 -43.23 30.03
CA ASP A 1095 -26.11 -43.71 29.57
C ASP A 1095 -26.98 -42.59 28.99
N LYS A 1096 -26.85 -41.36 29.50
CA LYS A 1096 -27.40 -40.16 28.85
C LYS A 1096 -26.81 -40.00 27.44
N MET A 1097 -25.48 -40.03 27.25
CA MET A 1097 -24.87 -39.94 25.91
C MET A 1097 -25.25 -41.12 24.99
N ARG A 1098 -25.26 -42.36 25.49
CA ARG A 1098 -25.72 -43.53 24.72
C ARG A 1098 -27.17 -43.36 24.27
N LYS A 1099 -28.04 -42.84 25.16
CA LYS A 1099 -29.45 -42.61 24.86
C LYS A 1099 -29.65 -41.45 23.89
N LEU A 1100 -28.88 -40.36 24.01
CA LEU A 1100 -28.83 -39.26 23.06
C LEU A 1100 -28.46 -39.76 21.65
N PHE A 1101 -27.34 -40.47 21.52
CA PHE A 1101 -26.94 -41.06 20.24
C PHE A 1101 -27.82 -42.23 19.79
N SER A 1102 -28.75 -42.75 20.60
CA SER A 1102 -29.75 -43.72 20.08
C SER A 1102 -30.68 -43.07 19.05
N PHE A 1103 -30.79 -41.74 19.06
CA PHE A 1103 -31.53 -40.95 18.08
C PHE A 1103 -30.69 -40.52 16.86
N SER A 1104 -29.39 -40.83 16.80
CA SER A 1104 -28.52 -40.35 15.69
C SER A 1104 -28.87 -40.94 14.32
N ARG A 1105 -29.62 -42.05 14.28
CA ARG A 1105 -30.18 -42.63 13.04
C ARG A 1105 -31.26 -41.76 12.39
N SER A 1106 -31.87 -40.84 13.13
CA SER A 1106 -32.84 -39.86 12.61
C SER A 1106 -32.25 -38.46 12.39
N TRP A 1107 -30.94 -38.27 12.59
CA TRP A 1107 -30.29 -36.97 12.43
C TRP A 1107 -29.76 -36.79 11.00
N SER A 1108 -30.15 -35.68 10.37
CA SER A 1108 -29.55 -35.18 9.14
C SER A 1108 -28.12 -34.67 9.38
N ARG A 1109 -27.39 -34.36 8.30
CA ARG A 1109 -26.04 -33.77 8.42
C ARG A 1109 -26.07 -32.42 9.16
N ALA A 1110 -27.13 -31.63 8.99
CA ALA A 1110 -27.29 -30.35 9.69
C ALA A 1110 -27.53 -30.55 11.20
N ASP A 1111 -28.32 -31.56 11.59
CA ASP A 1111 -28.55 -31.88 13.01
C ASP A 1111 -27.25 -32.35 13.68
N LYS A 1112 -26.43 -33.14 12.96
CA LYS A 1112 -25.11 -33.59 13.44
C LYS A 1112 -24.12 -32.43 13.58
N GLU A 1113 -24.17 -31.44 12.68
CA GLU A 1113 -23.38 -30.20 12.80
C GLU A 1113 -23.79 -29.39 14.03
N GLN A 1114 -25.09 -29.29 14.33
CA GLN A 1114 -25.57 -28.63 15.55
C GLN A 1114 -25.17 -29.38 16.83
N VAL A 1115 -25.18 -30.72 16.82
CA VAL A 1115 -24.62 -31.54 17.92
C VAL A 1115 -23.13 -31.30 18.10
N TYR A 1116 -22.37 -31.17 17.00
CA TYR A 1116 -20.96 -30.83 17.04
C TYR A 1116 -20.70 -29.43 17.61
N GLU A 1117 -21.41 -28.40 17.16
CA GLU A 1117 -21.27 -27.03 17.68
C GLU A 1117 -21.74 -26.91 19.15
N ALA A 1118 -22.75 -27.67 19.56
CA ALA A 1118 -23.15 -27.75 20.97
C ALA A 1118 -22.07 -28.44 21.84
N LEU A 1119 -21.42 -29.50 21.33
CA LEU A 1119 -20.27 -30.15 21.98
C LEU A 1119 -19.06 -29.23 22.05
N LYS A 1120 -18.74 -28.48 20.99
CA LYS A 1120 -17.63 -27.52 20.94
C LYS A 1120 -17.80 -26.38 21.94
N LYS A 1121 -19.04 -25.94 22.19
CA LYS A 1121 -19.37 -24.90 23.18
C LYS A 1121 -19.42 -25.41 24.63
N THR A 1122 -19.68 -26.69 24.85
CA THR A 1122 -19.79 -27.28 26.20
C THR A 1122 -18.52 -28.02 26.66
N HIS A 1123 -17.79 -28.62 25.72
CA HIS A 1123 -16.60 -29.43 25.95
C HIS A 1123 -15.48 -29.10 24.92
N PRO A 1124 -15.05 -27.83 24.77
CA PRO A 1124 -14.10 -27.41 23.74
C PRO A 1124 -12.78 -28.20 23.76
N HIS A 1125 -12.24 -28.47 24.96
CA HIS A 1125 -10.99 -29.22 25.12
C HIS A 1125 -11.10 -30.69 24.68
N LEU A 1126 -12.28 -31.30 24.81
CA LEU A 1126 -12.51 -32.66 24.31
C LEU A 1126 -12.54 -32.66 22.78
N ILE A 1127 -13.21 -31.70 22.16
CA ILE A 1127 -13.28 -31.59 20.71
C ILE A 1127 -11.89 -31.37 20.09
N MET A 1128 -11.05 -30.51 20.69
CA MET A 1128 -9.67 -30.30 20.24
C MET A 1128 -8.83 -31.59 20.28
N ASP A 1129 -8.81 -32.32 21.41
CA ASP A 1129 -8.03 -33.56 21.54
C ASP A 1129 -8.54 -34.71 20.64
N LEU A 1130 -9.83 -34.71 20.26
CA LEU A 1130 -10.37 -35.66 19.28
C LEU A 1130 -10.05 -35.29 17.82
N LEU A 1131 -9.93 -34.00 17.51
CA LEU A 1131 -9.46 -33.50 16.21
C LEU A 1131 -7.96 -33.74 16.02
N GLU A 1132 -7.14 -33.54 17.06
CA GLU A 1132 -5.70 -33.81 17.00
C GLU A 1132 -5.41 -35.31 16.80
N ARG A 1133 -6.18 -36.20 17.44
CA ARG A 1133 -5.99 -37.66 17.31
C ARG A 1133 -6.56 -38.27 16.03
N SER A 1134 -7.56 -37.66 15.39
CA SER A 1134 -8.06 -38.13 14.09
C SER A 1134 -7.08 -37.88 12.94
N GLY A 1135 -6.12 -36.97 13.12
CA GLY A 1135 -5.03 -36.71 12.18
C GLY A 1135 -3.86 -37.72 12.22
N GLY A 1136 -3.89 -38.73 13.09
CA GLY A 1136 -2.77 -39.67 13.25
C GLY A 1136 -3.20 -41.11 13.52
N VAL A 1137 -3.13 -41.96 12.48
CA VAL A 1137 -3.10 -43.42 12.63
C VAL A 1137 -1.69 -43.90 12.29
N SER A 1138 -1.04 -44.56 13.26
CA SER A 1138 0.29 -45.13 13.12
C SER A 1138 0.24 -46.55 12.55
N VAL A 1139 1.37 -47.00 11.99
CA VAL A 1139 1.96 -48.29 12.38
C VAL A 1139 3.48 -48.10 12.44
N GLY A 1140 4.09 -48.53 13.54
CA GLY A 1140 5.51 -48.87 13.58
C GLY A 1140 5.66 -50.37 13.77
N SER A 1141 6.51 -50.99 12.94
CA SER A 1141 7.08 -52.33 13.10
C SER A 1141 8.29 -52.45 12.16
#